data_AF-A0A260ZWT7-F1
#
_entry.id   AF-A0A260ZWT7-F1
#
_cell.length_a   1.000
_cell.length_b   1.000
_cell.length_c   1.000
_cell.angle_alpha   90.00
_cell.angle_beta   90.00
_cell.angle_gamma   90.00
#
_symmetry.space_group_name_H-M   'P 1'
#
loop_
_entity.id
_entity.type
_entity.pdbx_description
1 polymer ?
#
loop_
_entity_poly.entity_id
_entity_poly.type
_entity_poly.pdbx_seq_one_letter_code
_entity_poly.pdbx_strand_id
1 'polypeptide(L)'
;MIELDTDEKVFMGCMVSSFLVYHTIRQIYAYVHARSQEWIPIGTVKSLHIYPIKSCKPIDLFAFKCTELGPVMGELEDRAFVLVDMATGKFVTGRTQPKLVHMECYMVDGILEVTVPGKPKVTVDLKKVVKNGQIVRAAWLMDLKQDGFDCGDEISELLCDFLGEKDHRLIFNKQGEHLYTERTCAPTDEWWDKNPVPKRRDDSQFTNLAPFLICTDASMRDLNEKMEKKISISQFRPSIEIEGCPAWDEDKWAELRIGDAHLECMAACPRCVMTTVNPDTAEKSGENQPLKAMRGFRVAPEGSMRKMYLDNPIFGVYAGLVRGAYIHVGQTTARQIYTYINAKSQEWVPIGVVKSLHIYPIKSCKPVDLFAFKCTKTGPKMGELEDRAFLLVDESTGRFITARQKPKLVHVESHIENETLEITVPGNPKLVVDLKKVVENGRIIRASLFDNLQQDGYDCGDDVAQLLSDYIEEPNYRLILYKEGLYTERTCVPDEDWWNTPVPKRKDDSGFTDLAPFLIATDASLKALNERLDTKVTMRNFRPSIYIEGCLPWDEDKWAEIRIGDAHLECFAPCTRCVLTTVDPEKGEMSKENQPLKKLREFRLAPEGKMRKAHKDSPVFGVYAGTVKEAYIHVGQTAYARYKPSVF
;
A
#
# COMPACT_ATOMS: atom_id res chain seq x y z
N MET A 1 -6.62 -52.60 25.42
CA MET A 1 -7.52 -51.44 25.22
C MET A 1 -8.08 -51.10 26.59
N ILE A 2 -7.79 -49.91 27.11
CA ILE A 2 -8.36 -49.45 28.38
C ILE A 2 -9.77 -48.94 28.05
N GLU A 3 -10.80 -49.60 28.56
CA GLU A 3 -12.19 -49.13 28.44
C GLU A 3 -12.39 -47.96 29.41
N LEU A 4 -12.38 -46.74 28.87
CA LEU A 4 -12.71 -45.53 29.61
C LEU A 4 -14.23 -45.40 29.76
N ASP A 5 -14.68 -45.02 30.95
CA ASP A 5 -16.08 -44.72 31.26
C ASP A 5 -16.53 -43.45 30.49
N THR A 6 -17.84 -43.31 30.32
CA THR A 6 -18.53 -42.23 29.61
C THR A 6 -18.12 -40.85 30.13
N ASP A 7 -17.98 -40.69 31.46
CA ASP A 7 -17.56 -39.42 32.07
C ASP A 7 -16.09 -39.08 31.78
N GLU A 8 -15.20 -40.08 31.73
CA GLU A 8 -13.80 -39.89 31.36
C GLU A 8 -13.63 -39.55 29.86
N LYS A 9 -14.47 -40.13 29.00
CA LYS A 9 -14.53 -39.80 27.56
C LYS A 9 -15.03 -38.37 27.33
N VAL A 10 -16.03 -37.92 28.09
CA VAL A 10 -16.53 -36.54 28.03
C VAL A 10 -15.48 -35.56 28.56
N PHE A 11 -14.82 -35.87 29.68
CA PHE A 11 -13.75 -35.04 30.23
C PHE A 11 -12.54 -34.94 29.28
N MET A 12 -12.10 -36.05 28.69
CA MET A 12 -11.07 -36.02 27.64
C MET A 12 -11.53 -35.25 26.39
N GLY A 13 -12.79 -35.38 25.98
CA GLY A 13 -13.36 -34.60 24.88
C GLY A 13 -13.31 -33.09 25.16
N CYS A 14 -13.67 -32.67 26.38
CA CYS A 14 -13.59 -31.28 26.83
C CYS A 14 -12.14 -30.76 26.93
N MET A 15 -11.21 -31.59 27.41
CA MET A 15 -9.78 -31.25 27.48
C MET A 15 -9.13 -31.15 26.10
N VAL A 16 -9.39 -32.11 25.21
CA VAL A 16 -8.85 -32.14 23.84
C VAL A 16 -9.43 -31.02 23.00
N SER A 17 -10.73 -30.74 23.11
CA SER A 17 -11.36 -29.59 22.44
C SER A 17 -10.84 -28.26 23.00
N SER A 18 -10.68 -28.11 24.31
CA SER A 18 -10.11 -26.89 24.91
C SER A 18 -8.64 -26.70 24.51
N PHE A 19 -7.87 -27.78 24.43
CA PHE A 19 -6.48 -27.76 23.98
C PHE A 19 -6.36 -27.44 22.48
N LEU A 20 -7.20 -28.04 21.64
CA LEU A 20 -7.29 -27.73 20.21
C LEU A 20 -7.77 -26.30 19.99
N VAL A 21 -8.78 -25.83 20.72
CA VAL A 21 -9.27 -24.45 20.65
C VAL A 21 -8.18 -23.48 21.11
N TYR A 22 -7.50 -23.74 22.22
CA TYR A 22 -6.39 -22.92 22.69
C TYR A 22 -5.23 -22.90 21.68
N HIS A 23 -4.80 -24.05 21.16
CA HIS A 23 -3.71 -24.11 20.18
C HIS A 23 -4.09 -23.49 18.84
N THR A 24 -5.35 -23.64 18.42
CA THR A 24 -5.89 -23.02 17.20
C THR A 24 -5.96 -21.51 17.39
N ILE A 25 -6.49 -21.02 18.51
CA ILE A 25 -6.50 -19.58 18.85
C ILE A 25 -5.07 -19.05 18.96
N ARG A 26 -4.13 -19.80 19.56
CA ARG A 26 -2.72 -19.40 19.69
C ARG A 26 -2.00 -19.39 18.36
N GLN A 27 -2.26 -20.35 17.47
CA GLN A 27 -1.70 -20.37 16.11
C GLN A 27 -2.30 -19.26 15.25
N ILE A 28 -3.61 -19.04 15.33
CA ILE A 28 -4.28 -17.90 14.71
C ILE A 28 -3.70 -16.60 15.27
N TYR A 29 -3.54 -16.46 16.59
CA TYR A 29 -2.92 -15.30 17.21
C TYR A 29 -1.49 -15.09 16.72
N ALA A 30 -0.64 -16.12 16.74
CA ALA A 30 0.73 -16.06 16.25
C ALA A 30 0.80 -15.71 14.76
N TYR A 31 -0.13 -16.18 13.95
CA TYR A 31 -0.23 -15.90 12.52
C TYR A 31 -0.78 -14.49 12.23
N VAL A 32 -1.72 -14.02 13.06
CA VAL A 32 -2.26 -12.66 13.07
C VAL A 32 -1.22 -11.62 13.48
N HIS A 33 -0.36 -11.98 14.43
CA HIS A 33 0.69 -11.14 14.99
C HIS A 33 2.06 -11.41 14.35
N ALA A 34 2.11 -12.26 13.30
CA ALA A 34 3.33 -12.51 12.55
C ALA A 34 3.71 -11.27 11.74
N ARG A 35 5.01 -11.03 11.64
CA ARG A 35 5.60 -9.94 10.85
C ARG A 35 5.91 -10.46 9.45
N SER A 36 5.88 -9.58 8.46
CA SER A 36 6.36 -9.90 7.12
C SER A 36 7.82 -10.34 7.23
N GLN A 37 8.18 -11.49 6.67
CA GLN A 37 9.59 -11.93 6.71
C GLN A 37 10.48 -11.08 5.81
N GLU A 38 9.90 -10.42 4.82
CA GLU A 38 10.61 -9.53 3.90
C GLU A 38 10.60 -8.08 4.35
N TRP A 39 11.73 -7.41 4.17
CA TRP A 39 11.88 -5.97 4.30
C TRP A 39 11.48 -5.31 2.99
N ILE A 40 10.44 -4.49 3.02
CA ILE A 40 9.92 -3.79 1.84
C ILE A 40 10.60 -2.42 1.74
N PRO A 41 11.35 -2.12 0.67
CA PRO A 41 11.88 -0.77 0.45
C PRO A 41 10.74 0.23 0.34
N ILE A 42 10.82 1.36 1.05
CA ILE A 42 9.75 2.37 1.08
C ILE A 42 10.19 3.76 0.67
N GLY A 43 11.50 4.03 0.61
CA GLY A 43 11.96 5.36 0.28
C GLY A 43 13.36 5.67 0.79
N THR A 44 13.60 6.95 1.08
CA THR A 44 14.85 7.45 1.65
C THR A 44 14.60 8.46 2.77
N VAL A 45 15.59 8.67 3.62
CA VAL A 45 15.57 9.73 4.63
C VAL A 45 15.66 11.09 3.93
N LYS A 46 14.63 11.93 4.07
CA LYS A 46 14.59 13.27 3.49
C LYS A 46 15.26 14.30 4.38
N SER A 47 14.99 14.27 5.69
CA SER A 47 15.55 15.21 6.65
C SER A 47 15.65 14.58 8.05
N LEU A 48 16.63 15.07 8.83
CA LEU A 48 16.92 14.60 10.19
C LEU A 48 17.01 15.80 11.13
N HIS A 49 16.36 15.69 12.29
CA HIS A 49 16.21 16.79 13.24
C HIS A 49 16.49 16.32 14.66
N ILE A 50 17.16 17.18 15.42
CA ILE A 50 17.28 17.03 16.87
C ILE A 50 16.72 18.27 17.56
N TYR A 51 16.06 18.10 18.70
CA TYR A 51 15.48 19.21 19.47
C TYR A 51 16.04 19.17 20.89
N PRO A 52 17.26 19.69 21.12
CA PRO A 52 17.93 19.54 22.41
C PRO A 52 17.11 20.12 23.57
N ILE A 53 16.44 21.25 23.32
CA ILE A 53 15.57 21.90 24.29
C ILE A 53 14.10 21.65 23.92
N LYS A 54 13.33 21.11 24.86
CA LYS A 54 11.93 20.75 24.65
C LYS A 54 11.12 21.98 24.21
N SER A 55 10.43 21.84 23.07
CA SER A 55 9.59 22.86 22.41
C SER A 55 10.33 23.94 21.62
N CYS A 56 11.66 23.95 21.62
CA CYS A 56 12.46 24.96 20.93
C CYS A 56 12.75 24.59 19.47
N LYS A 57 13.49 25.44 18.76
CA LYS A 57 13.84 25.25 17.34
C LYS A 57 14.68 23.96 17.15
N PRO A 58 14.47 23.20 16.04
CA PRO A 58 15.35 22.08 15.72
C PRO A 58 16.76 22.53 15.35
N ILE A 59 17.69 21.60 15.45
CA ILE A 59 18.95 21.62 14.70
C ILE A 59 18.82 20.57 13.59
N ASP A 60 18.88 21.02 12.35
CA ASP A 60 18.85 20.15 11.17
C ASP A 60 20.22 19.51 10.99
N LEU A 61 20.24 18.19 10.79
CA LEU A 61 21.47 17.41 10.71
C LEU A 61 21.55 16.63 9.40
N PHE A 62 22.76 16.44 8.90
CA PHE A 62 22.99 15.49 7.81
C PHE A 62 22.93 14.04 8.31
N ALA A 63 23.34 13.78 9.55
CA ALA A 63 23.38 12.46 10.16
C ALA A 63 23.27 12.54 11.69
N PHE A 64 22.75 11.48 12.31
CA PHE A 64 22.85 11.26 13.75
C PHE A 64 22.93 9.76 14.08
N LYS A 65 23.36 9.43 15.29
CA LYS A 65 23.29 8.07 15.84
C LYS A 65 21.92 7.83 16.46
N CYS A 66 21.27 6.74 16.08
CA CYS A 66 20.07 6.25 16.78
C CYS A 66 20.49 5.59 18.10
N THR A 67 20.02 6.12 19.23
CA THR A 67 20.22 5.56 20.58
C THR A 67 18.89 5.23 21.24
N GLU A 68 18.92 4.54 22.37
CA GLU A 68 17.71 4.18 23.12
C GLU A 68 16.93 5.42 23.59
N LEU A 69 17.61 6.55 23.85
CA LEU A 69 16.99 7.80 24.28
C LEU A 69 16.57 8.71 23.12
N GLY A 70 16.94 8.39 21.89
CA GLY A 70 16.61 9.16 20.68
C GLY A 70 17.83 9.47 19.81
N PRO A 71 17.74 10.47 18.91
CA PRO A 71 18.85 10.89 18.07
C PRO A 71 19.95 11.56 18.90
N VAL A 72 21.21 11.21 18.62
CA VAL A 72 22.40 11.82 19.23
C VAL A 72 23.43 12.17 18.17
N MET A 73 23.99 13.38 18.23
CA MET A 73 25.10 13.81 17.38
C MET A 73 26.15 14.56 18.20
N GLY A 74 27.28 13.91 18.45
CA GLY A 74 28.29 14.45 19.38
C GLY A 74 27.71 14.57 20.79
N GLU A 75 27.68 15.79 21.33
CA GLU A 75 27.09 16.11 22.65
C GLU A 75 25.61 16.48 22.57
N LEU A 76 25.05 16.66 21.36
CA LEU A 76 23.64 16.97 21.16
C LEU A 76 22.80 15.72 21.40
N GLU A 77 22.01 15.75 22.48
CA GLU A 77 21.02 14.75 22.84
C GLU A 77 19.61 15.33 22.70
N ASP A 78 18.65 14.49 22.32
CA ASP A 78 17.31 14.93 21.98
C ASP A 78 16.43 15.18 23.21
N ARG A 79 15.92 16.40 23.35
CA ARG A 79 15.12 16.86 24.50
C ARG A 79 15.84 16.60 25.84
N ALA A 80 17.15 16.80 25.88
CA ALA A 80 17.94 16.74 27.11
C ALA A 80 17.66 17.92 28.07
N PHE A 81 17.05 18.99 27.57
CA PHE A 81 16.71 20.17 28.35
C PHE A 81 15.21 20.49 28.32
N VAL A 82 14.71 21.08 29.40
CA VAL A 82 13.34 21.63 29.48
C VAL A 82 13.28 22.84 30.38
N LEU A 83 12.37 23.77 30.09
CA LEU A 83 12.08 24.88 30.99
C LEU A 83 11.05 24.45 32.04
N VAL A 84 11.23 24.92 33.26
CA VAL A 84 10.37 24.66 34.41
C VAL A 84 9.93 25.99 34.99
N ASP A 85 8.62 26.13 35.21
CA ASP A 85 8.07 27.19 36.03
C ASP A 85 8.20 26.77 37.49
N MET A 86 9.00 27.51 38.26
CA MET A 86 9.31 27.19 39.65
C MET A 86 8.17 27.49 40.62
N ALA A 87 7.21 28.34 40.24
CA ALA A 87 6.03 28.59 41.04
C ALA A 87 5.06 27.39 41.00
N THR A 88 4.94 26.73 39.84
CA THR A 88 4.05 25.57 39.66
C THR A 88 4.78 24.23 39.73
N GLY A 89 6.09 24.22 39.57
CA GLY A 89 6.91 23.00 39.43
C GLY A 89 6.64 22.24 38.13
N LYS A 90 6.05 22.89 37.11
CA LYS A 90 5.62 22.23 35.86
C LYS A 90 6.47 22.61 34.66
N PHE A 91 6.53 21.71 33.68
CA PHE A 91 7.20 21.98 32.42
C PHE A 91 6.53 23.13 31.66
N VAL A 92 7.34 24.06 31.20
CA VAL A 92 6.94 25.12 30.29
C VAL A 92 7.15 24.60 28.87
N THR A 93 6.10 24.64 28.05
CA THR A 93 6.14 24.04 26.70
C THR A 93 5.60 25.02 25.68
N GLY A 94 5.85 24.79 24.39
CA GLY A 94 5.33 25.65 23.32
C GLY A 94 3.79 25.75 23.27
N ARG A 95 3.08 24.85 23.98
CA ARG A 95 1.63 24.95 24.22
C ARG A 95 1.27 26.15 25.10
N THR A 96 2.06 26.41 26.14
CA THR A 96 1.86 27.54 27.06
C THR A 96 2.63 28.77 26.59
N GLN A 97 3.88 28.58 26.15
CA GLN A 97 4.78 29.64 25.67
C GLN A 97 5.24 29.42 24.22
N PRO A 98 4.46 29.86 23.22
CA PRO A 98 4.81 29.71 21.80
C PRO A 98 6.17 30.31 21.41
N LYS A 99 6.60 31.40 22.05
CA LYS A 99 7.90 32.06 21.82
C LYS A 99 9.10 31.12 21.91
N LEU A 100 8.98 29.99 22.62
CA LEU A 100 10.03 28.98 22.70
C LEU A 100 10.47 28.47 21.33
N VAL A 101 9.61 28.47 20.30
CA VAL A 101 10.00 28.01 18.97
C VAL A 101 11.07 28.89 18.29
N HIS A 102 11.30 30.11 18.79
CA HIS A 102 12.37 31.01 18.33
C HIS A 102 13.66 30.90 19.15
N MET A 103 13.67 30.09 20.21
CA MET A 103 14.88 29.84 20.98
C MET A 103 15.77 28.85 20.23
N GLU A 104 17.01 29.26 20.00
CA GLU A 104 18.04 28.47 19.34
C GLU A 104 19.08 28.02 20.36
N CYS A 105 19.70 26.88 20.10
CA CYS A 105 20.81 26.42 20.90
C CYS A 105 21.90 25.79 20.03
N TYR A 106 23.12 25.87 20.54
CA TYR A 106 24.29 25.22 20.00
C TYR A 106 25.09 24.60 21.15
N MET A 107 25.83 23.54 20.89
CA MET A 107 26.62 22.88 21.94
C MET A 107 27.97 22.43 21.41
N VAL A 108 29.02 22.78 22.14
CA VAL A 108 30.40 22.44 21.83
C VAL A 108 31.22 22.35 23.13
N ASP A 109 32.06 21.32 23.25
CA ASP A 109 33.00 21.09 24.36
C ASP A 109 32.39 21.10 25.79
N GLY A 110 31.11 20.74 25.90
CA GLY A 110 30.32 20.75 27.13
C GLY A 110 29.73 22.11 27.48
N ILE A 111 29.72 23.06 26.54
CA ILE A 111 29.12 24.38 26.70
C ILE A 111 27.85 24.46 25.86
N LEU A 112 26.72 24.72 26.51
CA LEU A 112 25.45 25.04 25.85
C LEU A 112 25.38 26.55 25.60
N GLU A 113 25.33 26.96 24.34
CA GLU A 113 25.02 28.33 23.94
C GLU A 113 23.53 28.45 23.61
N VAL A 114 22.85 29.44 24.20
CA VAL A 114 21.45 29.74 23.94
C VAL A 114 21.33 31.14 23.35
N THR A 115 20.57 31.24 22.26
CA THR A 115 20.22 32.51 21.62
C THR A 115 18.71 32.67 21.53
N VAL A 116 18.22 33.87 21.84
CA VAL A 116 16.82 34.28 21.68
C VAL A 116 16.74 35.63 20.97
N PRO A 117 15.68 35.92 20.20
CA PRO A 117 15.55 37.18 19.47
C PRO A 117 15.73 38.43 20.34
N GLY A 118 16.61 39.34 19.88
CA GLY A 118 16.78 40.66 20.49
C GLY A 118 17.52 40.69 21.83
N LYS A 119 18.15 39.59 22.26
CA LYS A 119 18.92 39.51 23.50
C LYS A 119 20.35 38.99 23.26
N PRO A 120 21.32 39.32 24.13
CA PRO A 120 22.64 38.71 24.08
C PRO A 120 22.56 37.20 24.28
N LYS A 121 23.44 36.45 23.62
CA LYS A 121 23.59 35.02 23.84
C LYS A 121 24.13 34.72 25.25
N VAL A 122 23.71 33.60 25.83
CA VAL A 122 24.18 33.10 27.13
C VAL A 122 24.79 31.72 26.96
N THR A 123 25.85 31.44 27.71
CA THR A 123 26.55 30.16 27.69
C THR A 123 26.47 29.47 29.05
N VAL A 124 26.22 28.16 29.05
CA VAL A 124 26.12 27.33 30.25
C VAL A 124 27.18 26.23 30.18
N ASP A 125 28.06 26.16 31.17
CA ASP A 125 29.07 25.09 31.32
C ASP A 125 28.41 23.86 31.96
N LEU A 126 28.08 22.87 31.13
CA LEU A 126 27.33 21.69 31.56
C LEU A 126 28.14 20.78 32.48
N LYS A 127 29.48 20.82 32.40
CA LYS A 127 30.34 20.06 33.33
C LYS A 127 30.23 20.63 34.74
N LYS A 128 30.17 21.96 34.87
CA LYS A 128 29.89 22.62 36.16
C LYS A 128 28.47 22.35 36.64
N VAL A 129 27.49 22.37 35.74
CA VAL A 129 26.08 22.09 36.07
C VAL A 129 25.92 20.67 36.63
N VAL A 130 26.51 19.64 36.00
CA VAL A 130 26.41 18.27 36.53
C VAL A 130 27.18 18.12 37.85
N LYS A 131 28.34 18.76 38.00
CA LYS A 131 29.18 18.63 39.20
C LYS A 131 28.61 19.35 40.43
N ASN A 132 28.03 20.53 40.24
CA ASN A 132 27.68 21.45 41.34
C ASN A 132 26.21 21.89 41.31
N GLY A 133 25.44 21.53 40.28
CA GLY A 133 24.10 22.04 40.05
C GLY A 133 23.08 21.45 41.02
N GLN A 134 22.11 22.27 41.39
CA GLN A 134 20.96 21.84 42.17
C GLN A 134 20.06 20.94 41.31
N ILE A 135 19.58 19.83 41.88
CA ILE A 135 18.57 19.00 41.23
C ILE A 135 17.20 19.66 41.42
N VAL A 136 16.50 19.86 40.30
CA VAL A 136 15.13 20.36 40.24
C VAL A 136 14.24 19.23 39.74
N ARG A 137 13.20 18.92 40.52
CA ARG A 137 12.15 17.96 40.14
C ARG A 137 10.97 18.70 39.57
N ALA A 138 10.59 18.38 38.34
CA ALA A 138 9.49 19.02 37.66
C ALA A 138 8.47 18.01 37.11
N ALA A 139 7.19 18.40 37.15
CA ALA A 139 6.07 17.60 36.71
C ALA A 139 5.66 17.93 35.26
N TRP A 140 5.23 16.90 34.53
CA TRP A 140 4.68 17.01 33.19
C TRP A 140 3.25 16.44 33.13
N LEU A 141 2.73 16.20 31.93
CA LEU A 141 1.41 15.62 31.66
C LEU A 141 1.11 14.43 32.60
N MET A 142 -0.08 14.42 33.20
CA MET A 142 -0.50 13.46 34.25
C MET A 142 0.32 13.54 35.55
N ASP A 143 0.96 14.68 35.81
CA ASP A 143 1.81 14.97 36.98
C ASP A 143 3.00 14.01 37.16
N LEU A 144 3.43 13.34 36.08
CA LEU A 144 4.63 12.52 36.04
C LEU A 144 5.88 13.39 36.24
N LYS A 145 6.73 13.02 37.19
CA LYS A 145 7.89 13.81 37.62
C LYS A 145 9.19 13.33 36.99
N GLN A 146 10.08 14.27 36.71
CA GLN A 146 11.41 14.02 36.20
C GLN A 146 12.40 15.05 36.76
N ASP A 147 13.61 14.59 37.05
CA ASP A 147 14.69 15.44 37.56
C ASP A 147 15.57 15.97 36.43
N GLY A 148 16.16 17.13 36.69
CA GLY A 148 17.27 17.70 35.92
C GLY A 148 18.09 18.64 36.79
N PHE A 149 19.35 18.86 36.39
CA PHE A 149 20.23 19.84 37.01
C PHE A 149 19.84 21.25 36.55
N ASP A 150 19.73 22.18 37.48
CA ASP A 150 19.52 23.60 37.16
C ASP A 150 20.72 24.17 36.40
N CYS A 151 20.46 24.77 35.24
CA CYS A 151 21.46 25.39 34.38
C CYS A 151 21.94 26.76 34.87
N GLY A 152 21.35 27.32 35.93
CA GLY A 152 21.86 28.50 36.63
C GLY A 152 21.11 29.82 36.34
N ASP A 153 21.51 30.86 37.06
CA ASP A 153 20.77 32.13 37.10
C ASP A 153 20.87 32.94 35.80
N GLU A 154 22.02 32.95 35.12
CA GLU A 154 22.21 33.74 33.89
C GLU A 154 21.24 33.32 32.77
N ILE A 155 21.07 32.01 32.57
CA ILE A 155 20.13 31.49 31.57
C ILE A 155 18.68 31.67 32.03
N SER A 156 18.42 31.56 33.34
CA SER A 156 17.10 31.85 33.93
C SER A 156 16.68 33.29 33.66
N GLU A 157 17.57 34.27 33.88
CA GLU A 157 17.33 35.69 33.63
C GLU A 157 17.04 35.97 32.15
N LEU A 158 17.85 35.41 31.24
CA LEU A 158 17.64 35.53 29.79
C LEU A 158 16.24 35.05 29.38
N LEU A 159 15.84 33.86 29.86
CA LEU A 159 14.59 33.23 29.47
C LEU A 159 13.38 33.95 30.08
N CYS A 160 13.47 34.38 31.33
CA CYS A 160 12.43 35.18 31.98
C CYS A 160 12.19 36.50 31.22
N ASP A 161 13.26 37.22 30.87
CA ASP A 161 13.18 38.48 30.12
C ASP A 161 12.61 38.26 28.70
N PHE A 162 13.06 37.23 27.99
CA PHE A 162 12.55 36.90 26.65
C PHE A 162 11.05 36.52 26.63
N LEU A 163 10.63 35.70 27.59
CA LEU A 163 9.25 35.26 27.68
C LEU A 163 8.34 36.39 28.21
N GLY A 164 8.87 37.28 29.05
CA GLY A 164 8.11 38.30 29.77
C GLY A 164 7.47 37.74 31.04
N GLU A 165 8.06 36.68 31.60
CA GLU A 165 7.56 35.95 32.77
C GLU A 165 8.68 35.83 33.81
N LYS A 166 8.36 35.39 35.02
CA LYS A 166 9.33 35.23 36.12
C LYS A 166 9.46 33.76 36.51
N ASP A 167 10.49 33.45 37.29
CA ASP A 167 10.65 32.15 37.96
C ASP A 167 10.74 30.94 37.02
N HIS A 168 11.34 31.13 35.84
CA HIS A 168 11.59 30.05 34.88
C HIS A 168 13.04 29.56 34.95
N ARG A 169 13.24 28.27 35.17
CA ARG A 169 14.57 27.62 35.18
C ARG A 169 14.72 26.69 34.00
N LEU A 170 15.89 26.68 33.36
CA LEU A 170 16.26 25.64 32.40
C LEU A 170 16.91 24.49 33.18
N ILE A 171 16.41 23.27 32.99
CA ILE A 171 16.99 22.08 33.63
C ILE A 171 17.56 21.12 32.59
N PHE A 172 18.63 20.43 32.96
CA PHE A 172 19.38 19.50 32.12
C PHE A 172 19.32 18.08 32.68
N ASN A 173 18.87 17.12 31.86
CA ASN A 173 18.91 15.70 32.20
C ASN A 173 20.12 15.06 31.53
N LYS A 174 21.17 14.75 32.32
CA LYS A 174 22.34 14.04 31.80
C LYS A 174 22.16 12.53 31.94
N GLN A 175 22.24 11.81 30.82
CA GLN A 175 22.24 10.35 30.85
C GLN A 175 23.42 9.82 31.68
N GLY A 176 23.14 8.81 32.51
CA GLY A 176 24.13 8.14 33.35
C GLY A 176 24.30 8.74 34.75
N GLU A 177 23.80 9.97 34.95
CA GLU A 177 23.64 10.54 36.29
C GLU A 177 22.32 10.03 36.88
N HIS A 178 22.32 9.55 38.13
CA HIS A 178 21.18 8.89 38.80
C HIS A 178 20.00 9.86 39.09
N LEU A 179 19.43 10.46 38.05
CA LEU A 179 18.29 11.37 38.09
C LEU A 179 16.98 10.59 38.10
N TYR A 180 16.02 11.05 38.91
CA TYR A 180 14.71 10.41 39.01
C TYR A 180 13.86 10.64 37.76
N THR A 181 13.13 9.60 37.34
CA THR A 181 12.11 9.71 36.31
C THR A 181 10.95 8.75 36.58
N GLU A 182 9.72 9.27 36.59
CA GLU A 182 8.50 8.47 36.49
C GLU A 182 8.10 8.24 35.03
N ARG A 183 8.80 8.89 34.10
CA ARG A 183 8.48 8.86 32.67
C ARG A 183 9.22 7.72 32.01
N THR A 184 8.47 6.68 31.69
CA THR A 184 8.91 5.56 30.87
C THR A 184 7.91 5.34 29.75
N CYS A 185 8.37 5.10 28.52
CA CYS A 185 7.52 4.70 27.42
C CYS A 185 7.25 3.20 27.57
N ALA A 186 6.04 2.83 27.98
CA ALA A 186 5.61 1.44 28.08
C ALA A 186 4.39 1.24 27.17
N PRO A 187 4.59 0.89 25.89
CA PRO A 187 3.49 0.72 24.96
C PRO A 187 2.50 -0.34 25.46
N THR A 188 1.21 -0.05 25.33
CA THR A 188 0.14 -1.01 25.60
C THR A 188 -0.65 -1.29 24.32
N ASP A 189 -1.33 -2.43 24.27
CA ASP A 189 -2.13 -2.83 23.11
C ASP A 189 -3.22 -1.78 22.74
N GLU A 190 -3.54 -0.86 23.66
CA GLU A 190 -4.48 0.23 23.47
C GLU A 190 -3.90 1.42 22.66
N TRP A 191 -2.57 1.51 22.54
CA TRP A 191 -1.92 2.63 21.84
C TRP A 191 -2.01 2.53 20.33
N TRP A 192 -2.20 1.32 19.81
CA TRP A 192 -2.24 1.09 18.37
C TRP A 192 -3.24 0.00 17.98
N ASP A 193 -4.51 0.39 17.86
CA ASP A 193 -5.62 -0.48 17.48
C ASP A 193 -5.22 -1.51 16.40
N LYS A 194 -5.35 -2.79 16.77
CA LYS A 194 -5.13 -3.95 15.89
C LYS A 194 -3.69 -4.14 15.39
N ASN A 195 -2.74 -3.34 15.86
CA ASN A 195 -1.31 -3.51 15.64
C ASN A 195 -0.62 -3.93 16.95
N PRO A 196 0.13 -5.04 16.95
CA PRO A 196 0.96 -5.41 18.10
C PRO A 196 1.95 -4.29 18.43
N VAL A 197 2.11 -3.98 19.70
CA VAL A 197 3.10 -3.00 20.17
C VAL A 197 4.27 -3.69 20.88
N PRO A 198 5.45 -3.07 20.96
CA PRO A 198 6.60 -3.68 21.62
C PRO A 198 6.35 -3.85 23.12
N LYS A 199 6.59 -5.05 23.64
CA LYS A 199 6.50 -5.33 25.08
C LYS A 199 7.81 -5.04 25.79
N ARG A 200 8.25 -3.79 25.71
CA ARG A 200 9.45 -3.29 26.41
C ARG A 200 9.21 -1.89 26.99
N ARG A 201 10.11 -1.46 27.87
CA ARG A 201 10.14 -0.08 28.37
C ARG A 201 11.27 0.64 27.66
N ASP A 202 10.92 1.75 27.01
CA ASP A 202 11.88 2.64 26.39
C ASP A 202 11.96 3.91 27.23
N ASP A 203 13.13 4.15 27.82
CA ASP A 203 13.37 5.38 28.54
C ASP A 203 13.54 6.54 27.54
N SER A 204 13.19 7.74 27.96
CA SER A 204 13.47 8.94 27.20
C SER A 204 13.71 10.12 28.15
N GLN A 205 14.41 11.15 27.67
CA GLN A 205 14.62 12.38 28.42
C GLN A 205 13.30 13.19 28.47
N PHE A 206 13.34 14.50 28.22
CA PHE A 206 12.14 15.33 28.24
C PHE A 206 11.31 15.22 26.96
N THR A 207 11.33 14.08 26.25
CA THR A 207 10.47 13.81 25.07
C THR A 207 8.99 13.74 25.47
N ASN A 208 8.04 13.49 24.56
CA ASN A 208 6.62 13.34 24.95
C ASN A 208 6.22 11.89 25.21
N LEU A 209 6.63 10.95 24.37
CA LEU A 209 6.23 9.56 24.49
C LEU A 209 7.39 8.64 24.16
N ALA A 210 7.90 8.71 22.93
CA ALA A 210 8.92 7.80 22.44
C ALA A 210 10.21 8.52 22.01
N PRO A 211 11.34 7.78 21.91
CA PRO A 211 12.64 8.30 21.48
C PRO A 211 12.65 8.93 20.08
N PHE A 212 11.87 8.35 19.14
CA PHE A 212 11.78 8.85 17.77
C PHE A 212 10.35 9.18 17.39
N LEU A 213 10.18 10.30 16.68
CA LEU A 213 8.99 10.59 15.90
C LEU A 213 9.36 10.58 14.42
N ILE A 214 8.66 9.75 13.66
CA ILE A 214 8.86 9.60 12.21
C ILE A 214 7.63 10.17 11.50
N CYS A 215 7.84 10.96 10.46
CA CYS A 215 6.79 11.49 9.61
C CYS A 215 7.19 11.30 8.14
N THR A 216 6.21 11.35 7.25
CA THR A 216 6.48 11.22 5.81
C THR A 216 6.16 12.51 5.07
N ASP A 217 6.97 12.80 4.07
CA ASP A 217 6.76 13.93 3.17
C ASP A 217 5.44 13.78 2.38
N ALA A 218 5.05 12.56 2.02
CA ALA A 218 3.79 12.29 1.35
C ALA A 218 2.57 12.62 2.21
N SER A 219 2.56 12.23 3.50
CA SER A 219 1.53 12.64 4.47
C SER A 219 1.47 14.16 4.62
N MET A 220 2.62 14.83 4.61
CA MET A 220 2.71 16.29 4.69
C MET A 220 2.10 16.97 3.46
N ARG A 221 2.37 16.47 2.26
CA ARG A 221 1.79 16.97 1.00
C ARG A 221 0.28 16.76 0.97
N ASP A 222 -0.18 15.55 1.31
CA ASP A 222 -1.61 15.21 1.33
C ASP A 222 -2.42 16.08 2.30
N LEU A 223 -1.86 16.39 3.47
CA LEU A 223 -2.45 17.35 4.40
C LEU A 223 -2.49 18.76 3.81
N ASN A 224 -1.37 19.24 3.25
CA ASN A 224 -1.28 20.58 2.67
C ASN A 224 -2.21 20.78 1.47
N GLU A 225 -2.54 19.73 0.71
CA GLU A 225 -3.53 19.78 -0.37
C GLU A 225 -4.96 19.97 0.14
N LYS A 226 -5.24 19.57 1.39
CA LYS A 226 -6.54 19.71 2.06
C LYS A 226 -6.66 21.01 2.87
N MET A 227 -5.66 21.89 2.78
CA MET A 227 -5.59 23.13 3.55
C MET A 227 -5.34 24.35 2.65
N GLU A 228 -6.01 25.46 2.94
CA GLU A 228 -5.79 26.71 2.21
C GLU A 228 -4.40 27.29 2.49
N LYS A 229 -4.02 27.37 3.78
CA LYS A 229 -2.70 27.82 4.21
C LYS A 229 -1.79 26.62 4.44
N LYS A 230 -0.81 26.45 3.55
CA LYS A 230 0.21 25.41 3.68
C LYS A 230 1.07 25.64 4.91
N ILE A 231 1.45 24.54 5.53
CA ILE A 231 2.31 24.50 6.71
C ILE A 231 3.54 23.64 6.45
N SER A 232 4.53 23.73 7.34
CA SER A 232 5.77 22.94 7.28
C SER A 232 5.71 21.74 8.22
N ILE A 233 6.45 20.69 7.86
CA ILE A 233 6.57 19.48 8.70
C ILE A 233 7.22 19.78 10.07
N SER A 234 7.96 20.89 10.18
CA SER A 234 8.54 21.36 11.44
C SER A 234 7.50 21.61 12.53
N GLN A 235 6.25 21.91 12.18
CA GLN A 235 5.14 22.03 13.14
C GLN A 235 4.81 20.69 13.81
N PHE A 236 5.08 19.56 13.15
CA PHE A 236 4.89 18.22 13.69
C PHE A 236 6.11 17.70 14.46
N ARG A 237 7.24 18.39 14.32
CA ARG A 237 8.50 18.17 15.05
C ARG A 237 9.08 16.74 14.95
N PRO A 238 9.11 16.11 13.75
CA PRO A 238 9.69 14.78 13.60
C PRO A 238 11.20 14.81 13.86
N SER A 239 11.75 13.71 14.33
CA SER A 239 13.19 13.45 14.35
C SER A 239 13.67 12.94 12.98
N ILE A 240 12.81 12.19 12.27
CA ILE A 240 13.10 11.58 10.97
C ILE A 240 11.95 11.90 10.01
N GLU A 241 12.26 12.46 8.86
CA GLU A 241 11.33 12.59 7.73
C GLU A 241 11.72 11.61 6.61
N ILE A 242 10.75 10.87 6.08
CA ILE A 242 10.96 9.91 4.99
C ILE A 242 10.20 10.36 3.75
N GLU A 243 10.81 10.21 2.58
CA GLU A 243 10.19 10.44 1.28
C GLU A 243 10.24 9.19 0.40
N GLY A 244 9.33 9.11 -0.58
CA GLY A 244 9.25 8.00 -1.54
C GLY A 244 8.18 6.96 -1.24
N CYS A 245 7.50 7.05 -0.09
CA CYS A 245 6.36 6.21 0.27
C CYS A 245 5.01 6.91 -0.02
N PRO A 246 3.90 6.16 -0.16
CA PRO A 246 2.56 6.75 -0.24
C PRO A 246 2.20 7.59 0.99
N ALA A 247 1.22 8.49 0.86
CA ALA A 247 0.69 9.23 1.99
C ALA A 247 0.10 8.28 3.04
N TRP A 248 0.34 8.58 4.31
CA TRP A 248 -0.16 7.84 5.48
C TRP A 248 0.36 6.41 5.60
N ASP A 249 1.38 6.06 4.82
CA ASP A 249 1.93 4.72 4.79
C ASP A 249 2.56 4.33 6.14
N GLU A 250 3.05 5.32 6.90
CA GLU A 250 3.65 5.15 8.23
C GLU A 250 2.72 4.59 9.29
N ASP A 251 1.40 4.70 9.11
CA ASP A 251 0.40 4.12 10.04
C ASP A 251 0.41 2.58 10.04
N LYS A 252 1.09 1.98 9.06
CA LYS A 252 1.13 0.52 8.84
C LYS A 252 2.48 -0.09 9.23
N TRP A 253 3.47 0.72 9.59
CA TRP A 253 4.83 0.25 9.82
C TRP A 253 4.90 -0.47 11.17
N ALA A 254 5.33 -1.72 11.16
CA ALA A 254 5.65 -2.47 12.38
C ALA A 254 7.10 -2.18 12.80
N GLU A 255 8.02 -2.28 11.84
CA GLU A 255 9.44 -2.02 12.00
C GLU A 255 9.95 -1.20 10.84
N LEU A 256 11.03 -0.47 11.08
CA LEU A 256 11.72 0.34 10.11
C LEU A 256 13.24 0.09 10.20
N ARG A 257 13.85 -0.22 9.06
CA ARG A 257 15.30 -0.19 8.87
C ARG A 257 15.71 1.02 8.07
N ILE A 258 16.77 1.67 8.54
CA ILE A 258 17.42 2.80 7.88
C ILE A 258 18.92 2.48 7.89
N GLY A 259 19.42 1.97 6.76
CA GLY A 259 20.73 1.30 6.76
C GLY A 259 20.82 0.21 7.82
N ASP A 260 21.79 0.34 8.73
CA ASP A 260 22.01 -0.60 9.84
C ASP A 260 21.15 -0.33 11.08
N ALA A 261 20.51 0.85 11.15
CA ALA A 261 19.63 1.19 12.27
C ALA A 261 18.32 0.41 12.13
N HIS A 262 17.82 -0.10 13.25
CA HIS A 262 16.55 -0.80 13.31
C HIS A 262 15.68 -0.18 14.40
N LEU A 263 14.52 0.33 13.98
CA LEU A 263 13.50 0.94 14.83
C LEU A 263 12.23 0.09 14.79
N GLU A 264 11.53 0.02 15.91
CA GLU A 264 10.24 -0.66 16.03
C GLU A 264 9.18 0.39 16.37
N CYS A 265 8.10 0.40 15.59
CA CYS A 265 7.04 1.39 15.73
C CYS A 265 6.14 0.99 16.91
N MET A 266 5.74 1.98 17.71
CA MET A 266 5.08 1.75 19.00
C MET A 266 3.68 2.35 19.10
N ALA A 267 3.43 3.46 18.41
CA ALA A 267 2.13 4.12 18.40
C ALA A 267 2.00 5.12 17.25
N ALA A 268 0.77 5.36 16.78
CA ALA A 268 0.49 6.56 16.01
C ALA A 268 0.65 7.81 16.90
N CYS A 269 1.10 8.94 16.36
CA CYS A 269 1.30 10.14 17.16
C CYS A 269 0.03 11.02 17.19
N PRO A 270 -0.72 11.08 18.30
CA PRO A 270 -1.83 12.03 18.45
C PRO A 270 -1.30 13.45 18.49
N ARG A 271 -1.91 14.33 17.71
CA ARG A 271 -1.47 15.71 17.53
C ARG A 271 -2.22 16.65 18.46
N CYS A 272 -1.45 17.55 19.07
CA CYS A 272 -1.95 18.53 20.04
C CYS A 272 -1.79 19.95 19.50
N VAL A 273 -2.26 20.93 20.28
CA VAL A 273 -2.26 22.37 19.96
C VAL A 273 -0.88 22.93 19.60
N MET A 274 0.22 22.28 20.00
CA MET A 274 1.57 22.67 19.59
C MET A 274 1.72 22.75 18.06
N THR A 275 1.06 21.86 17.32
CA THR A 275 1.11 21.86 15.84
C THR A 275 0.49 23.12 15.22
N THR A 276 -0.27 23.90 15.99
CA THR A 276 -0.89 25.15 15.54
C THR A 276 0.01 26.37 15.69
N VAL A 277 1.15 26.23 16.38
CA VAL A 277 2.15 27.30 16.53
C VAL A 277 2.95 27.38 15.25
N ASN A 278 2.95 28.55 14.61
CA ASN A 278 3.81 28.82 13.47
C ASN A 278 5.27 28.96 13.96
N PRO A 279 6.23 28.20 13.40
CA PRO A 279 7.61 28.20 13.85
C PRO A 279 8.38 29.49 13.54
N ASP A 280 7.91 30.29 12.59
CA ASP A 280 8.56 31.53 12.14
C ASP A 280 8.02 32.78 12.85
N THR A 281 6.75 32.75 13.29
CA THR A 281 6.10 33.89 13.97
C THR A 281 5.84 33.67 15.45
N ALA A 282 5.95 32.43 15.94
CA ALA A 282 5.51 32.00 17.27
C ALA A 282 4.02 32.27 17.54
N GLU A 283 3.21 32.51 16.52
CA GLU A 283 1.77 32.73 16.68
C GLU A 283 0.99 31.41 16.59
N LYS A 284 0.00 31.24 17.46
CA LYS A 284 -0.96 30.15 17.35
C LYS A 284 -1.99 30.46 16.27
N SER A 285 -2.34 29.46 15.47
CA SER A 285 -3.44 29.59 14.50
C SER A 285 -4.77 29.90 15.22
N GLY A 286 -5.38 31.03 14.89
CA GLY A 286 -6.72 31.41 15.39
C GLY A 286 -7.83 30.45 14.96
N GLU A 287 -7.63 29.72 13.86
CA GLU A 287 -8.56 28.69 13.37
C GLU A 287 -8.19 27.27 13.85
N ASN A 288 -7.19 27.14 14.71
CA ASN A 288 -6.71 25.86 15.21
C ASN A 288 -6.23 24.91 14.08
N GLN A 289 -5.65 25.47 13.02
CA GLN A 289 -5.00 24.69 11.95
C GLN A 289 -3.59 24.24 12.36
N PRO A 290 -3.14 23.03 12.00
CA PRO A 290 -3.77 22.06 11.10
C PRO A 290 -4.77 21.11 11.78
N LEU A 291 -4.95 21.17 13.11
CA LEU A 291 -5.80 20.23 13.84
C LEU A 291 -7.24 20.22 13.33
N LYS A 292 -7.79 21.39 12.99
CA LYS A 292 -9.15 21.52 12.43
C LYS A 292 -9.30 20.73 11.15
N ALA A 293 -8.38 20.88 10.19
CA ALA A 293 -8.42 20.10 8.94
C ALA A 293 -8.28 18.60 9.20
N MET A 294 -7.30 18.20 10.00
CA MET A 294 -7.03 16.78 10.28
C MET A 294 -8.18 16.07 11.00
N ARG A 295 -8.97 16.75 11.83
CA ARG A 295 -10.15 16.13 12.48
C ARG A 295 -11.18 15.59 11.48
N GLY A 296 -11.20 16.11 10.25
CA GLY A 296 -12.12 15.63 9.22
C GLY A 296 -11.74 14.27 8.61
N PHE A 297 -10.48 13.84 8.71
CA PHE A 297 -10.00 12.66 7.97
C PHE A 297 -8.86 11.86 8.64
N ARG A 298 -8.35 12.30 9.80
CA ARG A 298 -7.21 11.68 10.51
C ARG A 298 -7.51 11.39 11.98
N VAL A 299 -8.76 11.13 12.30
CA VAL A 299 -9.14 10.71 13.65
C VAL A 299 -9.07 9.19 13.73
N ALA A 300 -8.62 8.67 14.88
CA ALA A 300 -8.57 7.22 15.10
C ALA A 300 -9.98 6.59 14.92
N PRO A 301 -10.11 5.43 14.24
CA PRO A 301 -11.38 4.71 14.16
C PRO A 301 -11.87 4.26 15.54
N GLU A 302 -13.18 4.04 15.70
CA GLU A 302 -13.73 3.50 16.95
C GLU A 302 -13.01 2.23 17.42
N GLY A 303 -12.51 2.27 18.65
CA GLY A 303 -11.55 1.27 19.16
C GLY A 303 -10.83 1.72 20.43
N SER A 304 -9.80 0.99 20.84
CA SER A 304 -8.99 1.31 22.01
C SER A 304 -8.11 2.55 21.80
N MET A 305 -7.57 2.71 20.58
CA MET A 305 -6.82 3.91 20.20
C MET A 305 -7.72 5.15 20.26
N ARG A 306 -8.96 5.07 19.77
CA ARG A 306 -9.93 6.17 19.83
C ARG A 306 -10.33 6.55 21.26
N LYS A 307 -10.47 5.59 22.17
CA LYS A 307 -10.70 5.87 23.60
C LYS A 307 -9.53 6.60 24.24
N MET A 308 -8.31 6.24 23.87
CA MET A 308 -7.09 6.86 24.40
C MET A 308 -6.82 8.23 23.79
N TYR A 309 -6.98 8.38 22.48
CA TYR A 309 -6.60 9.59 21.74
C TYR A 309 -7.72 10.62 21.65
N LEU A 310 -8.95 10.22 21.95
CA LEU A 310 -10.15 11.04 21.80
C LEU A 310 -10.21 11.62 20.38
N ASP A 311 -10.62 12.88 20.24
CA ASP A 311 -10.69 13.64 18.98
C ASP A 311 -9.34 14.24 18.54
N ASN A 312 -8.22 13.81 19.11
CA ASN A 312 -6.93 14.24 18.63
C ASN A 312 -6.59 13.51 17.33
N PRO A 313 -6.36 14.24 16.23
CA PRO A 313 -5.98 13.62 14.97
C PRO A 313 -4.58 13.01 15.06
N ILE A 314 -4.31 12.00 14.24
CA ILE A 314 -3.03 11.31 14.14
C ILE A 314 -2.25 11.73 12.89
N PHE A 315 -0.95 11.93 13.06
CA PHE A 315 -0.01 12.19 11.96
C PHE A 315 1.33 11.63 12.39
N GLY A 316 2.09 10.91 11.57
CA GLY A 316 3.36 10.33 11.98
C GLY A 316 3.27 9.24 13.06
N VAL A 317 4.40 8.58 13.28
CA VAL A 317 4.53 7.38 14.10
C VAL A 317 5.66 7.52 15.12
N TYR A 318 5.38 7.08 16.36
CA TYR A 318 6.38 6.93 17.40
C TYR A 318 7.12 5.61 17.25
N ALA A 319 8.45 5.64 17.40
CA ALA A 319 9.29 4.47 17.33
C ALA A 319 10.34 4.43 18.44
N GLY A 320 10.71 3.21 18.82
CA GLY A 320 11.78 2.91 19.77
C GLY A 320 12.92 2.17 19.10
N LEU A 321 14.07 2.09 19.77
CA LEU A 321 15.27 1.47 19.21
C LEU A 321 15.27 -0.06 19.37
N VAL A 322 15.60 -0.78 18.30
CA VAL A 322 15.96 -2.21 18.36
C VAL A 322 17.47 -2.40 18.16
N ARG A 323 18.05 -1.66 17.20
CA ARG A 323 19.50 -1.67 16.94
C ARG A 323 19.98 -0.27 16.60
N GLY A 324 20.96 0.21 17.37
CA GLY A 324 21.62 1.49 17.15
C GLY A 324 22.59 1.47 15.98
N ALA A 325 22.53 2.52 15.15
CA ALA A 325 23.52 2.83 14.13
C ALA A 325 23.46 4.32 13.77
N TYR A 326 24.44 4.81 13.01
CA TYR A 326 24.33 6.11 12.38
C TYR A 326 23.40 6.04 11.18
N ILE A 327 22.53 7.05 11.05
CA ILE A 327 21.71 7.27 9.87
C ILE A 327 22.02 8.63 9.25
N HIS A 328 21.78 8.77 7.95
CA HIS A 328 22.01 10.03 7.23
C HIS A 328 20.93 10.35 6.21
N VAL A 329 20.87 11.61 5.78
CA VAL A 329 19.99 12.08 4.69
C VAL A 329 20.34 11.36 3.38
N GLY A 330 19.33 10.94 2.64
CA GLY A 330 19.42 10.15 1.40
C GLY A 330 19.55 8.64 1.62
N GLN A 331 19.63 8.16 2.86
CA GLN A 331 19.79 6.74 3.15
C GLN A 331 18.50 5.97 2.88
N THR A 332 18.61 4.78 2.27
CA THR A 332 17.48 3.91 1.95
C THR A 332 16.77 3.42 3.20
N THR A 333 15.44 3.41 3.14
CA THR A 333 14.56 2.93 4.20
C THR A 333 13.75 1.72 3.73
N ALA A 334 13.54 0.78 4.63
CA ALA A 334 12.69 -0.39 4.41
C ALA A 334 11.85 -0.69 5.65
N ARG A 335 10.65 -1.25 5.47
CA ARG A 335 9.74 -1.59 6.57
C ARG A 335 9.38 -3.06 6.63
N GLN A 336 8.82 -3.47 7.75
CA GLN A 336 7.96 -4.65 7.86
C GLN A 336 6.52 -4.26 8.24
N ILE A 337 5.57 -5.12 7.89
CA ILE A 337 4.13 -4.99 8.20
C ILE A 337 3.60 -6.27 8.87
N TYR A 338 2.44 -6.22 9.53
CA TYR A 338 1.78 -7.41 10.11
C TYR A 338 1.01 -8.23 9.05
N THR A 339 1.12 -9.57 9.09
CA THR A 339 0.85 -10.43 7.93
C THR A 339 -0.61 -10.81 7.64
N TYR A 340 -1.61 -10.63 8.51
CA TYR A 340 -2.89 -11.34 8.27
C TYR A 340 -4.23 -10.60 8.36
N ILE A 341 -4.46 -9.57 9.18
CA ILE A 341 -5.85 -9.07 9.37
C ILE A 341 -6.31 -7.96 8.42
N ASN A 342 -5.43 -7.18 7.80
CA ASN A 342 -5.86 -5.97 7.12
C ASN A 342 -6.06 -6.09 5.61
N ALA A 343 -6.36 -7.25 5.01
CA ALA A 343 -6.70 -7.29 3.57
C ALA A 343 -8.19 -7.03 3.30
N LYS A 344 -9.08 -7.60 4.12
CA LYS A 344 -10.55 -7.57 3.91
C LYS A 344 -11.26 -6.38 4.58
N SER A 345 -10.59 -5.68 5.49
CA SER A 345 -11.14 -4.53 6.24
C SER A 345 -10.64 -3.18 5.75
N GLN A 346 -9.85 -3.12 4.67
CA GLN A 346 -9.33 -1.85 4.16
C GLN A 346 -10.45 -0.97 3.62
N GLU A 347 -10.28 0.35 3.79
CA GLU A 347 -11.11 1.32 3.10
C GLU A 347 -10.94 1.20 1.58
N TRP A 348 -12.00 1.51 0.84
CA TRP A 348 -11.96 1.62 -0.60
C TRP A 348 -11.15 2.86 -0.98
N VAL A 349 -9.97 2.67 -1.55
CA VAL A 349 -9.10 3.77 -1.97
C VAL A 349 -9.39 4.09 -3.43
N PRO A 350 -9.66 5.36 -3.81
CA PRO A 350 -9.77 5.73 -5.21
C PRO A 350 -8.42 5.52 -5.90
N ILE A 351 -8.39 4.72 -6.96
CA ILE A 351 -7.16 4.35 -7.66
C ILE A 351 -7.03 5.01 -9.03
N GLY A 352 -8.13 5.48 -9.62
CA GLY A 352 -8.12 6.02 -10.96
C GLY A 352 -9.51 6.04 -11.59
N VAL A 353 -9.56 6.19 -12.91
CA VAL A 353 -10.79 6.18 -13.71
C VAL A 353 -10.71 5.14 -14.82
N VAL A 354 -11.86 4.59 -15.18
CA VAL A 354 -11.99 3.68 -16.33
C VAL A 354 -11.72 4.46 -17.61
N LYS A 355 -10.62 4.15 -18.29
CA LYS A 355 -10.18 4.79 -19.53
C LYS A 355 -10.90 4.22 -20.75
N SER A 356 -10.98 2.89 -20.84
CA SER A 356 -11.68 2.20 -21.92
C SER A 356 -12.12 0.80 -21.48
N LEU A 357 -13.14 0.30 -22.17
CA LEU A 357 -13.77 -0.99 -21.93
C LEU A 357 -13.82 -1.78 -23.23
N HIS A 358 -13.44 -3.05 -23.17
CA HIS A 358 -13.26 -3.89 -24.35
C HIS A 358 -13.93 -5.25 -24.16
N ILE A 359 -14.64 -5.70 -25.19
CA ILE A 359 -15.08 -7.09 -25.34
C ILE A 359 -14.38 -7.67 -26.57
N TYR A 360 -13.90 -8.92 -26.48
CA TYR A 360 -13.30 -9.63 -27.61
C TYR A 360 -14.16 -10.83 -27.96
N PRO A 361 -15.18 -10.68 -28.82
CA PRO A 361 -16.20 -11.72 -29.03
C PRO A 361 -15.60 -13.02 -29.53
N ILE A 362 -14.70 -12.91 -30.51
CA ILE A 362 -13.93 -14.04 -31.03
C ILE A 362 -12.55 -14.07 -30.37
N LYS A 363 -12.17 -15.20 -29.77
CA LYS A 363 -10.87 -15.39 -29.14
C LYS A 363 -9.75 -15.02 -30.12
N SER A 364 -8.79 -14.23 -29.65
CA SER A 364 -7.64 -13.71 -30.42
C SER A 364 -7.92 -12.64 -31.48
N CYS A 365 -9.18 -12.29 -31.74
CA CYS A 365 -9.56 -11.32 -32.77
C CYS A 365 -9.62 -9.88 -32.23
N LYS A 366 -10.03 -8.92 -33.07
CA LYS A 366 -10.14 -7.49 -32.73
C LYS A 366 -11.19 -7.26 -31.63
N PRO A 367 -10.97 -6.32 -30.68
CA PRO A 367 -11.99 -5.96 -29.71
C PRO A 367 -13.11 -5.12 -30.33
N VAL A 368 -14.24 -5.10 -29.63
CA VAL A 368 -15.25 -4.05 -29.70
C VAL A 368 -15.04 -3.12 -28.50
N ASP A 369 -14.80 -1.85 -28.79
CA ASP A 369 -14.65 -0.81 -27.76
C ASP A 369 -16.03 -0.28 -27.37
N LEU A 370 -16.30 -0.21 -26.07
CA LEU A 370 -17.61 0.13 -25.55
C LEU A 370 -17.53 1.31 -24.59
N PHE A 371 -18.61 2.10 -24.54
CA PHE A 371 -18.79 3.08 -23.48
C PHE A 371 -19.13 2.40 -22.14
N ALA A 372 -19.85 1.29 -22.15
CA ALA A 372 -20.28 0.57 -20.96
C ALA A 372 -20.47 -0.93 -21.23
N PHE A 373 -20.33 -1.75 -20.20
CA PHE A 373 -20.79 -3.15 -20.19
C PHE A 373 -21.20 -3.58 -18.78
N LYS A 374 -21.94 -4.69 -18.68
CA LYS A 374 -22.22 -5.37 -17.41
C LYS A 374 -21.06 -6.30 -17.07
N CYS A 375 -20.51 -6.18 -15.86
CA CYS A 375 -19.63 -7.20 -15.29
C CYS A 375 -20.48 -8.40 -14.86
N THR A 376 -20.42 -9.52 -15.58
CA THR A 376 -21.13 -10.76 -15.22
C THR A 376 -20.17 -11.77 -14.59
N LYS A 377 -20.69 -12.92 -14.14
CA LYS A 377 -19.86 -14.04 -13.69
C LYS A 377 -18.92 -14.58 -14.78
N THR A 378 -19.32 -14.53 -16.04
CA THR A 378 -18.57 -15.12 -17.17
C THR A 378 -17.68 -14.14 -17.92
N GLY A 379 -17.79 -12.84 -17.63
CA GLY A 379 -16.95 -11.79 -18.20
C GLY A 379 -17.74 -10.50 -18.47
N PRO A 380 -17.19 -9.57 -19.27
CA PRO A 380 -17.95 -8.41 -19.71
C PRO A 380 -19.04 -8.82 -20.72
N LYS A 381 -20.24 -8.26 -20.55
CA LYS A 381 -21.39 -8.49 -21.44
C LYS A 381 -22.13 -7.20 -21.74
N MET A 382 -22.49 -6.97 -23.00
CA MET A 382 -23.36 -5.87 -23.41
C MET A 382 -24.39 -6.37 -24.42
N GLY A 383 -25.65 -6.53 -23.98
CA GLY A 383 -26.67 -7.18 -24.79
C GLY A 383 -26.28 -8.63 -25.15
N GLU A 384 -26.19 -8.92 -26.45
CA GLU A 384 -25.76 -10.22 -27.00
C GLU A 384 -24.23 -10.35 -27.12
N LEU A 385 -23.50 -9.26 -26.92
CA LEU A 385 -22.06 -9.23 -27.02
C LEU A 385 -21.43 -9.80 -25.74
N GLU A 386 -20.82 -10.97 -25.85
CA GLU A 386 -20.15 -11.68 -24.77
C GLU A 386 -18.68 -11.89 -25.07
N ASP A 387 -17.86 -11.87 -24.02
CA ASP A 387 -16.42 -11.96 -24.13
C ASP A 387 -15.94 -13.38 -24.43
N ARG A 388 -15.18 -13.51 -25.52
CA ARG A 388 -14.63 -14.76 -26.04
C ARG A 388 -15.70 -15.85 -26.15
N ALA A 389 -16.91 -15.49 -26.57
CA ALA A 389 -17.99 -16.43 -26.85
C ALA A 389 -17.70 -17.32 -28.07
N PHE A 390 -16.76 -16.92 -28.94
CA PHE A 390 -16.39 -17.69 -30.12
C PHE A 390 -14.93 -18.10 -30.14
N LEU A 391 -14.65 -19.24 -30.78
CA LEU A 391 -13.31 -19.81 -30.93
C LEU A 391 -13.12 -20.44 -32.30
N LEU A 392 -11.94 -20.29 -32.89
CA LEU A 392 -11.55 -21.09 -34.06
C LEU A 392 -10.92 -22.40 -33.58
N VAL A 393 -11.33 -23.50 -34.20
CA VAL A 393 -10.79 -24.84 -33.97
C VAL A 393 -10.48 -25.53 -35.28
N ASP A 394 -9.43 -26.35 -35.29
CA ASP A 394 -9.18 -27.31 -36.36
C ASP A 394 -10.23 -28.43 -36.27
N GLU A 395 -10.97 -28.67 -37.35
CA GLU A 395 -12.07 -29.64 -37.38
C GLU A 395 -11.60 -31.07 -37.14
N SER A 396 -10.43 -31.42 -37.69
CA SER A 396 -9.90 -32.78 -37.67
C SER A 396 -9.36 -33.18 -36.29
N THR A 397 -8.82 -32.22 -35.55
CA THR A 397 -8.15 -32.46 -34.27
C THR A 397 -8.90 -31.87 -33.06
N GLY A 398 -9.85 -30.97 -33.29
CA GLY A 398 -10.49 -30.16 -32.25
C GLY A 398 -9.56 -29.13 -31.59
N ARG A 399 -8.33 -28.96 -32.08
CA ARG A 399 -7.36 -28.05 -31.44
C ARG A 399 -7.72 -26.60 -31.71
N PHE A 400 -7.73 -25.79 -30.66
CA PHE A 400 -7.95 -24.37 -30.75
C PHE A 400 -6.84 -23.62 -31.49
N ILE A 401 -7.23 -22.58 -32.23
CA ILE A 401 -6.33 -21.71 -32.98
C ILE A 401 -6.39 -20.30 -32.41
N THR A 402 -5.22 -19.68 -32.25
CA THR A 402 -5.10 -18.33 -31.69
C THR A 402 -4.13 -17.47 -32.48
N ALA A 403 -4.06 -16.18 -32.14
CA ALA A 403 -3.10 -15.26 -32.77
C ALA A 403 -1.62 -15.62 -32.49
N ARG A 404 -1.37 -16.59 -31.58
CA ARG A 404 -0.03 -17.19 -31.40
C ARG A 404 0.40 -17.99 -32.63
N GLN A 405 -0.54 -18.71 -33.25
CA GLN A 405 -0.31 -19.50 -34.46
C GLN A 405 -0.63 -18.70 -35.73
N LYS A 406 -1.70 -17.88 -35.67
CA LYS A 406 -2.23 -17.11 -36.80
C LYS A 406 -2.36 -15.62 -36.46
N PRO A 407 -1.26 -14.85 -36.48
CA PRO A 407 -1.25 -13.44 -36.13
C PRO A 407 -2.29 -12.58 -36.87
N LYS A 408 -2.60 -12.90 -38.13
CA LYS A 408 -3.64 -12.22 -38.95
C LYS A 408 -5.03 -12.18 -38.29
N LEU A 409 -5.32 -13.07 -37.35
CA LEU A 409 -6.60 -13.08 -36.61
C LEU A 409 -6.88 -11.76 -35.90
N VAL A 410 -5.85 -10.97 -35.53
CA VAL A 410 -6.05 -9.67 -34.86
C VAL A 410 -6.76 -8.62 -35.74
N HIS A 411 -6.90 -8.87 -37.05
CA HIS A 411 -7.65 -8.03 -37.99
C HIS A 411 -9.09 -8.47 -38.19
N VAL A 412 -9.48 -9.66 -37.72
CA VAL A 412 -10.86 -10.14 -37.86
C VAL A 412 -11.75 -9.29 -36.96
N GLU A 413 -12.71 -8.62 -37.58
CA GLU A 413 -13.70 -7.79 -36.90
C GLU A 413 -15.00 -8.58 -36.76
N SER A 414 -15.67 -8.39 -35.62
CA SER A 414 -16.94 -9.03 -35.33
C SER A 414 -17.93 -8.01 -34.78
N HIS A 415 -19.14 -7.98 -35.32
CA HIS A 415 -20.27 -7.22 -34.80
C HIS A 415 -21.44 -8.18 -34.52
N ILE A 416 -22.14 -8.00 -33.41
CA ILE A 416 -23.25 -8.88 -33.01
C ILE A 416 -24.46 -8.01 -32.69
N GLU A 417 -25.55 -8.24 -33.41
CA GLU A 417 -26.82 -7.56 -33.21
C GLU A 417 -27.98 -8.45 -33.70
N ASN A 418 -29.10 -8.48 -32.99
CA ASN A 418 -30.31 -9.21 -33.38
C ASN A 418 -30.04 -10.69 -33.72
N GLU A 419 -29.35 -11.39 -32.81
CA GLU A 419 -28.94 -12.79 -32.95
C GLU A 419 -28.12 -13.09 -34.21
N THR A 420 -27.42 -12.09 -34.73
CA THR A 420 -26.64 -12.20 -35.96
C THR A 420 -25.18 -11.82 -35.69
N LEU A 421 -24.26 -12.71 -36.06
CA LEU A 421 -22.83 -12.42 -36.06
C LEU A 421 -22.39 -11.97 -37.46
N GLU A 422 -21.85 -10.77 -37.52
CA GLU A 422 -21.26 -10.20 -38.71
C GLU A 422 -19.73 -10.27 -38.60
N ILE A 423 -19.08 -10.84 -39.62
CA ILE A 423 -17.62 -10.99 -39.66
C ILE A 423 -17.08 -10.21 -40.86
N THR A 424 -16.06 -9.41 -40.59
CA THR A 424 -15.31 -8.70 -41.62
C THR A 424 -13.83 -9.04 -41.51
N VAL A 425 -13.22 -9.40 -42.63
CA VAL A 425 -11.78 -9.58 -42.77
C VAL A 425 -11.28 -8.72 -43.94
N PRO A 426 -10.05 -8.19 -43.88
CA PRO A 426 -9.49 -7.37 -44.96
C PRO A 426 -9.64 -8.00 -46.35
N GLY A 427 -10.12 -7.20 -47.31
CA GLY A 427 -10.23 -7.60 -48.72
C GLY A 427 -11.41 -8.52 -49.07
N ASN A 428 -12.29 -8.85 -48.11
CA ASN A 428 -13.42 -9.75 -48.34
C ASN A 428 -14.76 -9.04 -48.06
N PRO A 429 -15.86 -9.46 -48.72
CA PRO A 429 -17.18 -8.98 -48.37
C PRO A 429 -17.54 -9.40 -46.94
N LYS A 430 -18.35 -8.57 -46.29
CA LYS A 430 -18.93 -8.85 -44.98
C LYS A 430 -19.76 -10.13 -45.04
N LEU A 431 -19.51 -11.05 -44.11
CA LEU A 431 -20.27 -12.29 -43.95
C LEU A 431 -21.20 -12.18 -42.74
N VAL A 432 -22.37 -12.79 -42.85
CA VAL A 432 -23.45 -12.73 -41.84
C VAL A 432 -23.84 -14.14 -41.45
N VAL A 433 -23.82 -14.43 -40.15
CA VAL A 433 -24.15 -15.73 -39.56
C VAL A 433 -25.35 -15.57 -38.62
N ASP A 434 -26.41 -16.31 -38.89
CA ASP A 434 -27.62 -16.37 -38.05
C ASP A 434 -27.37 -17.30 -36.86
N LEU A 435 -27.19 -16.73 -35.67
CA LEU A 435 -26.80 -17.48 -34.46
C LEU A 435 -27.95 -18.34 -33.94
N LYS A 436 -29.20 -17.97 -34.23
CA LYS A 436 -30.36 -18.79 -33.88
C LYS A 436 -30.35 -20.09 -34.66
N LYS A 437 -30.10 -20.02 -35.98
CA LYS A 437 -29.94 -21.22 -36.82
C LYS A 437 -28.73 -22.08 -36.41
N VAL A 438 -27.65 -21.46 -35.96
CA VAL A 438 -26.47 -22.18 -35.42
C VAL A 438 -26.87 -23.07 -34.24
N VAL A 439 -27.62 -22.52 -33.28
CA VAL A 439 -28.09 -23.28 -32.11
C VAL A 439 -29.16 -24.31 -32.51
N GLU A 440 -30.09 -23.97 -33.40
CA GLU A 440 -31.14 -24.89 -33.88
C GLU A 440 -30.58 -26.08 -34.66
N ASN A 441 -29.51 -25.90 -35.44
CA ASN A 441 -28.80 -26.99 -36.12
C ASN A 441 -28.18 -27.97 -35.09
N GLY A 442 -27.70 -27.44 -33.96
CA GLY A 442 -27.27 -28.27 -32.83
C GLY A 442 -25.99 -29.06 -33.06
N ARG A 443 -25.25 -28.82 -34.15
CA ARG A 443 -23.95 -29.45 -34.40
C ARG A 443 -22.92 -28.94 -33.41
N ILE A 444 -22.45 -29.81 -32.52
CA ILE A 444 -21.45 -29.51 -31.50
C ILE A 444 -20.07 -29.98 -31.95
N ILE A 445 -19.07 -29.14 -31.75
CA ILE A 445 -17.65 -29.49 -31.90
C ILE A 445 -16.98 -29.32 -30.53
N ARG A 446 -16.19 -30.33 -30.14
CA ARG A 446 -15.39 -30.30 -28.92
C ARG A 446 -14.03 -29.68 -29.19
N ALA A 447 -13.78 -28.53 -28.56
CA ALA A 447 -12.47 -27.91 -28.56
C ALA A 447 -11.56 -28.54 -27.49
N SER A 448 -10.29 -28.78 -27.84
CA SER A 448 -9.21 -29.06 -26.89
C SER A 448 -8.37 -27.80 -26.74
N LEU A 449 -8.29 -27.28 -25.51
CA LEU A 449 -7.62 -26.03 -25.14
C LEU A 449 -6.33 -26.29 -24.34
N PHE A 450 -5.81 -25.27 -23.65
CA PHE A 450 -4.66 -25.42 -22.75
C PHE A 450 -4.83 -26.57 -21.76
N ASP A 451 -3.73 -27.26 -21.48
CA ASP A 451 -3.66 -28.46 -20.63
C ASP A 451 -4.60 -29.59 -21.08
N ASN A 452 -4.97 -29.60 -22.37
CA ASN A 452 -5.92 -30.53 -23.00
C ASN A 452 -7.34 -30.45 -22.43
N LEU A 453 -7.67 -29.40 -21.67
CA LEU A 453 -9.02 -29.19 -21.16
C LEU A 453 -10.02 -29.04 -22.30
N GLN A 454 -11.18 -29.65 -22.15
CA GLN A 454 -12.20 -29.73 -23.18
C GLN A 454 -13.35 -28.73 -22.96
N GLN A 455 -13.87 -28.18 -24.06
CA GLN A 455 -15.04 -27.31 -24.04
C GLN A 455 -15.82 -27.42 -25.35
N ASP A 456 -17.14 -27.52 -25.25
CA ASP A 456 -18.03 -27.62 -26.41
C ASP A 456 -18.43 -26.24 -26.96
N GLY A 457 -18.68 -26.20 -28.26
CA GLY A 457 -19.33 -25.06 -28.93
C GLY A 457 -20.16 -25.52 -30.13
N TYR A 458 -21.19 -24.74 -30.45
CA TYR A 458 -22.00 -24.92 -31.65
C TYR A 458 -21.22 -24.46 -32.89
N ASP A 459 -21.21 -25.29 -33.90
CA ASP A 459 -20.55 -25.02 -35.18
C ASP A 459 -21.27 -23.92 -35.96
N CYS A 460 -20.57 -22.83 -36.27
CA CYS A 460 -21.14 -21.64 -36.92
C CYS A 460 -21.36 -21.80 -38.44
N GLY A 461 -21.00 -22.94 -39.03
CA GLY A 461 -21.35 -23.27 -40.42
C GLY A 461 -20.22 -23.11 -41.43
N ASP A 462 -20.48 -23.55 -42.66
CA ASP A 462 -19.46 -23.73 -43.69
C ASP A 462 -18.98 -22.40 -44.29
N ASP A 463 -19.86 -21.42 -44.44
CA ASP A 463 -19.49 -20.13 -45.05
C ASP A 463 -18.45 -19.37 -44.20
N VAL A 464 -18.61 -19.38 -42.88
CA VAL A 464 -17.66 -18.73 -41.96
C VAL A 464 -16.37 -19.52 -41.82
N ALA A 465 -16.47 -20.85 -41.85
CA ALA A 465 -15.32 -21.74 -41.89
C ALA A 465 -14.46 -21.45 -43.13
N GLN A 466 -15.09 -21.34 -44.30
CA GLN A 466 -14.41 -21.05 -45.57
C GLN A 466 -13.76 -19.67 -45.56
N LEU A 467 -14.51 -18.61 -45.18
CA LEU A 467 -13.99 -17.24 -45.12
C LEU A 467 -12.74 -17.13 -44.23
N LEU A 468 -12.80 -17.70 -43.03
CA LEU A 468 -11.70 -17.61 -42.08
C LEU A 468 -10.51 -18.47 -42.51
N SER A 469 -10.76 -19.66 -43.06
CA SER A 469 -9.73 -20.54 -43.61
C SER A 469 -8.96 -19.88 -44.76
N ASP A 470 -9.68 -19.25 -45.69
CA ASP A 470 -9.09 -18.52 -46.81
C ASP A 470 -8.25 -17.33 -46.32
N TYR A 471 -8.76 -16.57 -45.35
CA TYR A 471 -8.09 -15.38 -44.84
C TYR A 471 -6.78 -15.71 -44.07
N ILE A 472 -6.74 -16.82 -43.34
CA ILE A 472 -5.53 -17.28 -42.64
C ILE A 472 -4.68 -18.25 -43.48
N GLU A 473 -5.09 -18.49 -44.73
CA GLU A 473 -4.41 -19.31 -45.75
C GLU A 473 -4.17 -20.76 -45.30
N GLU A 474 -5.12 -21.33 -44.55
CA GLU A 474 -5.05 -22.71 -44.09
C GLU A 474 -6.45 -23.34 -43.98
N PRO A 475 -6.63 -24.59 -44.47
CA PRO A 475 -7.94 -25.24 -44.52
C PRO A 475 -8.35 -25.84 -43.16
N ASN A 476 -9.60 -26.33 -43.11
CA ASN A 476 -10.17 -27.15 -42.02
C ASN A 476 -10.41 -26.43 -40.69
N TYR A 477 -10.65 -25.12 -40.70
CA TYR A 477 -11.03 -24.40 -39.49
C TYR A 477 -12.52 -24.18 -39.37
N ARG A 478 -13.04 -24.36 -38.15
CA ARG A 478 -14.44 -24.07 -37.78
C ARG A 478 -14.47 -22.96 -36.75
N LEU A 479 -15.43 -22.06 -36.91
CA LEU A 479 -15.79 -21.13 -35.84
C LEU A 479 -16.85 -21.80 -34.99
N ILE A 480 -16.65 -21.84 -33.67
CA ILE A 480 -17.61 -22.41 -32.73
C ILE A 480 -18.10 -21.36 -31.73
N LEU A 481 -19.36 -21.46 -31.35
CA LEU A 481 -20.07 -20.58 -30.41
C LEU A 481 -20.29 -21.30 -29.08
N TYR A 482 -19.85 -20.68 -27.99
CA TYR A 482 -20.18 -21.08 -26.64
C TYR A 482 -21.60 -20.63 -26.26
N LYS A 483 -22.33 -21.52 -25.55
CA LYS A 483 -23.58 -21.20 -24.84
C LYS A 483 -23.58 -21.89 -23.49
N GLU A 484 -24.25 -21.28 -22.53
CA GLU A 484 -24.46 -21.85 -21.21
C GLU A 484 -25.16 -23.22 -21.32
N GLY A 485 -24.73 -24.19 -20.52
CA GLY A 485 -25.23 -25.58 -20.54
C GLY A 485 -24.42 -26.54 -21.41
N LEU A 486 -23.52 -26.04 -22.27
CA LEU A 486 -22.55 -26.89 -22.98
C LEU A 486 -21.47 -27.43 -22.03
N TYR A 487 -20.90 -28.59 -22.38
CA TYR A 487 -19.84 -29.23 -21.60
C TYR A 487 -18.58 -28.34 -21.52
N THR A 488 -18.00 -28.25 -20.32
CA THR A 488 -16.76 -27.49 -20.07
C THR A 488 -15.98 -28.10 -18.91
N GLU A 489 -14.67 -28.23 -19.08
CA GLU A 489 -13.69 -28.52 -18.03
C GLU A 489 -12.95 -27.25 -17.58
N ARG A 490 -13.36 -26.08 -18.09
CA ARG A 490 -12.58 -24.84 -18.00
C ARG A 490 -13.05 -23.86 -16.95
N THR A 491 -13.74 -24.37 -15.94
CA THR A 491 -13.99 -23.57 -14.75
C THR A 491 -12.67 -23.18 -14.10
N CYS A 492 -12.43 -21.88 -13.95
CA CYS A 492 -11.27 -21.35 -13.24
C CYS A 492 -11.44 -21.57 -11.73
N VAL A 493 -10.49 -22.29 -11.13
CA VAL A 493 -10.34 -22.44 -9.69
C VAL A 493 -8.95 -21.93 -9.32
N PRO A 494 -8.83 -20.82 -8.59
CA PRO A 494 -7.52 -20.29 -8.25
C PRO A 494 -6.67 -21.21 -7.39
N ASP A 495 -5.41 -21.35 -7.81
CA ASP A 495 -4.39 -22.09 -7.05
C ASP A 495 -3.77 -21.19 -5.98
N GLU A 496 -3.47 -21.75 -4.80
CA GLU A 496 -2.87 -21.01 -3.70
C GLU A 496 -1.47 -20.47 -4.06
N ASP A 497 -0.77 -21.07 -5.03
CA ASP A 497 0.56 -20.67 -5.47
C ASP A 497 0.56 -19.53 -6.50
N TRP A 498 -0.60 -19.06 -6.96
CA TRP A 498 -0.67 -17.98 -7.96
C TRP A 498 -0.23 -16.61 -7.43
N TRP A 499 -0.21 -16.42 -6.10
CA TRP A 499 0.39 -15.29 -5.40
C TRP A 499 1.26 -15.78 -4.23
N ASN A 500 2.19 -14.94 -3.77
CA ASN A 500 2.88 -15.15 -2.49
C ASN A 500 1.95 -14.82 -1.29
N THR A 501 0.94 -13.97 -1.48
CA THR A 501 -0.18 -13.74 -0.55
C THR A 501 -1.26 -14.83 -0.60
N PRO A 502 -2.21 -14.87 0.36
CA PRO A 502 -3.42 -15.67 0.22
C PRO A 502 -4.18 -15.33 -1.07
N VAL A 503 -4.59 -16.37 -1.79
CA VAL A 503 -5.43 -16.29 -3.00
C VAL A 503 -6.88 -16.57 -2.58
N PRO A 504 -7.87 -15.81 -3.06
CA PRO A 504 -9.26 -16.05 -2.70
C PRO A 504 -9.76 -17.39 -3.26
N LYS A 505 -10.57 -18.08 -2.46
CA LYS A 505 -11.22 -19.33 -2.86
C LYS A 505 -12.48 -19.00 -3.65
N ARG A 506 -12.44 -19.23 -4.96
CA ARG A 506 -13.54 -18.94 -5.87
C ARG A 506 -13.58 -19.93 -7.03
N LYS A 507 -14.69 -19.90 -7.74
CA LYS A 507 -14.96 -20.75 -8.90
C LYS A 507 -15.64 -19.87 -9.96
N ASP A 508 -14.98 -19.67 -11.10
CA ASP A 508 -15.47 -18.80 -12.15
C ASP A 508 -15.54 -19.55 -13.48
N ASP A 509 -16.75 -19.63 -14.04
CA ASP A 509 -16.94 -20.12 -15.39
C ASP A 509 -16.66 -19.01 -16.40
N SER A 510 -16.22 -19.39 -17.60
CA SER A 510 -16.05 -18.44 -18.70
C SER A 510 -16.21 -19.15 -20.03
N GLY A 511 -16.39 -18.38 -21.11
CA GLY A 511 -16.38 -18.90 -22.47
C GLY A 511 -14.97 -19.38 -22.89
N PHE A 512 -14.50 -18.95 -24.05
CA PHE A 512 -13.18 -19.31 -24.56
C PHE A 512 -12.08 -18.33 -24.12
N THR A 513 -12.16 -17.75 -22.91
CA THR A 513 -11.08 -16.92 -22.33
C THR A 513 -9.80 -17.76 -22.10
N ASP A 514 -8.64 -17.18 -21.77
CA ASP A 514 -7.49 -18.02 -21.41
C ASP A 514 -7.62 -18.57 -19.98
N LEU A 515 -7.89 -17.71 -18.99
CA LEU A 515 -7.97 -18.11 -17.56
C LEU A 515 -9.18 -17.52 -16.83
N ALA A 516 -9.38 -16.20 -16.90
CA ALA A 516 -10.30 -15.47 -16.01
C ALA A 516 -11.39 -14.71 -16.78
N PRO A 517 -12.53 -14.39 -16.14
CA PRO A 517 -13.58 -13.55 -16.72
C PRO A 517 -13.12 -12.12 -17.06
N PHE A 518 -12.24 -11.53 -16.24
CA PHE A 518 -11.71 -10.18 -16.47
C PHE A 518 -10.19 -10.16 -16.41
N LEU A 519 -9.61 -9.43 -17.36
CA LEU A 519 -8.25 -8.91 -17.28
C LEU A 519 -8.33 -7.39 -17.10
N ILE A 520 -7.66 -6.89 -16.07
CA ILE A 520 -7.57 -5.46 -15.75
C ILE A 520 -6.11 -5.03 -15.93
N ALA A 521 -5.87 -3.93 -16.62
CA ALA A 521 -4.54 -3.37 -16.82
C ALA A 521 -4.57 -1.84 -16.71
N THR A 522 -3.40 -1.22 -16.53
CA THR A 522 -3.30 0.21 -16.23
C THR A 522 -2.45 1.00 -17.21
N ASP A 523 -2.81 2.27 -17.39
CA ASP A 523 -2.16 3.18 -18.34
C ASP A 523 -0.74 3.51 -17.88
N ALA A 524 -0.56 3.63 -16.56
CA ALA A 524 0.74 3.85 -15.95
C ALA A 524 1.70 2.67 -16.16
N SER A 525 1.22 1.42 -16.04
CA SER A 525 2.02 0.23 -16.36
C SER A 525 2.40 0.18 -17.84
N LEU A 526 1.48 0.52 -18.75
CA LEU A 526 1.79 0.57 -20.18
C LEU A 526 2.85 1.65 -20.49
N LYS A 527 2.71 2.85 -19.92
CA LYS A 527 3.68 3.93 -20.07
C LYS A 527 5.06 3.55 -19.55
N ALA A 528 5.13 2.97 -18.35
CA ALA A 528 6.38 2.51 -17.75
C ALA A 528 7.06 1.40 -18.58
N LEU A 529 6.29 0.46 -19.15
CA LEU A 529 6.84 -0.50 -20.11
C LEU A 529 7.38 0.22 -21.36
N ASN A 530 6.57 1.11 -21.93
CA ASN A 530 6.92 1.83 -23.15
C ASN A 530 8.16 2.68 -23.00
N GLU A 531 8.44 3.29 -21.85
CA GLU A 531 9.70 3.99 -21.57
C GLU A 531 10.95 3.12 -21.78
N ARG A 532 10.82 1.79 -21.66
CA ARG A 532 11.91 0.80 -21.77
C ARG A 532 11.97 0.11 -23.14
N LEU A 533 11.12 0.52 -24.08
CA LEU A 533 11.03 -0.06 -25.43
C LEU A 533 11.41 0.97 -26.49
N ASP A 534 12.16 0.52 -27.49
CA ASP A 534 12.47 1.33 -28.68
C ASP A 534 11.22 1.51 -29.54
N THR A 535 10.55 0.40 -29.86
CA THR A 535 9.24 0.40 -30.53
C THR A 535 8.13 0.30 -29.49
N LYS A 536 7.32 1.36 -29.37
CA LYS A 536 6.23 1.41 -28.40
C LYS A 536 5.12 0.43 -28.77
N VAL A 537 4.50 -0.17 -27.76
CA VAL A 537 3.34 -1.05 -27.88
C VAL A 537 2.09 -0.36 -27.34
N THR A 538 0.91 -0.89 -27.69
CA THR A 538 -0.37 -0.35 -27.23
C THR A 538 -1.06 -1.33 -26.29
N MET A 539 -2.14 -0.88 -25.62
CA MET A 539 -2.91 -1.78 -24.76
C MET A 539 -3.58 -2.93 -25.54
N ARG A 540 -3.75 -2.79 -26.87
CA ARG A 540 -4.25 -3.88 -27.75
C ARG A 540 -3.33 -5.11 -27.74
N ASN A 541 -2.02 -4.94 -27.50
CA ASN A 541 -1.09 -6.05 -27.32
C ASN A 541 -1.40 -6.88 -26.06
N PHE A 542 -1.99 -6.26 -25.03
CA PHE A 542 -2.24 -6.89 -23.74
C PHE A 542 -3.68 -7.36 -23.53
N ARG A 543 -4.60 -6.87 -24.34
CA ARG A 543 -5.99 -7.34 -24.46
C ARG A 543 -6.83 -7.32 -23.15
N PRO A 544 -6.72 -6.30 -22.28
CA PRO A 544 -7.56 -6.22 -21.09
C PRO A 544 -9.02 -5.97 -21.48
N SER A 545 -9.93 -6.38 -20.59
CA SER A 545 -11.35 -6.04 -20.67
C SER A 545 -11.63 -4.67 -20.01
N ILE A 546 -10.88 -4.34 -18.96
CA ILE A 546 -10.97 -3.07 -18.23
C ILE A 546 -9.60 -2.39 -18.25
N TYR A 547 -9.54 -1.17 -18.78
CA TYR A 547 -8.32 -0.35 -18.81
C TYR A 547 -8.49 0.86 -17.90
N ILE A 548 -7.64 1.01 -16.88
CA ILE A 548 -7.72 2.08 -15.88
C ILE A 548 -6.56 3.07 -16.06
N GLU A 549 -6.82 4.37 -15.86
CA GLU A 549 -5.79 5.41 -15.79
C GLU A 549 -5.87 6.21 -14.49
N GLY A 550 -4.80 6.93 -14.17
CA GLY A 550 -4.72 7.76 -12.95
C GLY A 550 -4.09 7.08 -11.73
N CYS A 551 -3.70 5.80 -11.84
CA CYS A 551 -2.94 5.08 -10.81
C CYS A 551 -1.42 5.17 -11.03
N LEU A 552 -0.65 4.68 -10.04
CA LEU A 552 0.79 4.49 -10.16
C LEU A 552 1.14 3.29 -11.06
N PRO A 553 2.33 3.26 -11.69
CA PRO A 553 2.77 2.09 -12.43
C PRO A 553 2.77 0.83 -11.56
N TRP A 554 2.25 -0.26 -12.11
CA TRP A 554 2.18 -1.59 -11.48
C TRP A 554 1.29 -1.67 -10.23
N ASP A 555 0.46 -0.66 -9.97
CA ASP A 555 -0.41 -0.65 -8.80
C ASP A 555 -1.40 -1.82 -8.81
N GLU A 556 -1.78 -2.29 -10.01
CA GLU A 556 -2.67 -3.43 -10.19
C GLU A 556 -2.16 -4.75 -9.62
N ASP A 557 -0.85 -4.88 -9.44
CA ASP A 557 -0.27 -6.05 -8.79
C ASP A 557 -0.76 -6.18 -7.34
N LYS A 558 -1.13 -5.06 -6.70
CA LYS A 558 -1.45 -4.99 -5.27
C LYS A 558 -2.94 -5.08 -4.99
N TRP A 559 -3.81 -5.05 -5.99
CA TRP A 559 -5.25 -5.03 -5.74
C TRP A 559 -5.74 -6.40 -5.28
N ALA A 560 -6.48 -6.41 -4.17
CA ALA A 560 -7.22 -7.58 -3.68
C ALA A 560 -8.64 -7.56 -4.25
N GLU A 561 -9.28 -6.39 -4.20
CA GLU A 561 -10.63 -6.17 -4.71
C GLU A 561 -10.69 -4.84 -5.46
N ILE A 562 -11.56 -4.77 -6.46
CA ILE A 562 -11.88 -3.55 -7.19
C ILE A 562 -13.38 -3.30 -7.14
N ARG A 563 -13.76 -2.04 -6.93
CA ARG A 563 -15.11 -1.56 -7.06
C ARG A 563 -15.17 -0.42 -8.08
N ILE A 564 -16.09 -0.53 -9.03
CA ILE A 564 -16.37 0.50 -10.03
C ILE A 564 -17.89 0.68 -10.04
N GLY A 565 -18.37 1.82 -9.56
CA GLY A 565 -19.79 2.01 -9.28
C GLY A 565 -20.33 0.93 -8.33
N ASP A 566 -21.32 0.17 -8.80
CA ASP A 566 -21.90 -0.95 -8.07
C ASP A 566 -21.24 -2.30 -8.35
N ALA A 567 -20.40 -2.40 -9.38
CA ALA A 567 -19.70 -3.64 -9.70
C ALA A 567 -18.57 -3.85 -8.69
N HIS A 568 -18.45 -5.07 -8.18
CA HIS A 568 -17.39 -5.50 -7.27
C HIS A 568 -16.72 -6.73 -7.87
N LEU A 569 -15.42 -6.62 -8.10
CA LEU A 569 -14.55 -7.67 -8.61
C LEU A 569 -13.52 -8.02 -7.54
N GLU A 570 -13.17 -9.30 -7.42
CA GLU A 570 -12.08 -9.75 -6.55
C GLU A 570 -10.97 -10.32 -7.43
N CYS A 571 -9.76 -9.79 -7.22
CA CYS A 571 -8.57 -10.17 -7.96
C CYS A 571 -8.01 -11.47 -7.38
N PHE A 572 -7.42 -12.33 -8.21
CA PHE A 572 -6.95 -13.63 -7.74
C PHE A 572 -5.65 -14.13 -8.38
N ALA A 573 -5.17 -13.51 -9.46
CA ALA A 573 -3.91 -13.89 -10.08
C ALA A 573 -3.31 -12.73 -10.88
N PRO A 574 -1.97 -12.66 -11.00
CA PRO A 574 -1.35 -11.79 -11.97
C PRO A 574 -1.53 -12.38 -13.37
N CYS A 575 -1.62 -11.53 -14.39
CA CYS A 575 -1.68 -12.01 -15.76
C CYS A 575 -0.27 -12.26 -16.30
N THR A 576 0.11 -13.54 -16.41
CA THR A 576 1.34 -13.96 -17.08
C THR A 576 1.26 -13.72 -18.57
N ARG A 577 2.34 -13.19 -19.15
CA ARG A 577 2.36 -12.74 -20.54
C ARG A 577 3.03 -13.77 -21.43
N CYS A 578 2.38 -14.08 -22.54
CA CYS A 578 2.87 -15.01 -23.55
C CYS A 578 3.24 -14.30 -24.86
N VAL A 579 3.68 -15.10 -25.83
CA VAL A 579 4.14 -14.63 -27.15
C VAL A 579 3.09 -13.85 -27.94
N LEU A 580 1.80 -13.99 -27.60
CA LEU A 580 0.73 -13.20 -28.25
C LEU A 580 0.95 -11.69 -28.12
N THR A 581 1.54 -11.25 -27.01
CA THR A 581 1.85 -9.81 -26.79
C THR A 581 2.77 -9.22 -27.87
N THR A 582 3.50 -10.08 -28.59
CA THR A 582 4.45 -9.70 -29.65
C THR A 582 3.80 -9.53 -31.02
N VAL A 583 2.51 -9.86 -31.16
CA VAL A 583 1.77 -9.61 -32.40
C VAL A 583 1.46 -8.13 -32.51
N ASP A 584 1.86 -7.52 -33.62
CA ASP A 584 1.48 -6.16 -33.99
C ASP A 584 -0.02 -6.14 -34.36
N PRO A 585 -0.87 -5.42 -33.62
CA PRO A 585 -2.32 -5.41 -33.85
C PRO A 585 -2.78 -4.74 -35.16
N GLU A 586 -1.89 -3.98 -35.83
CA GLU A 586 -2.18 -3.30 -37.10
C GLU A 586 -1.64 -4.07 -38.30
N LYS A 587 -0.49 -4.76 -38.13
CA LYS A 587 0.13 -5.53 -39.22
C LYS A 587 -0.27 -7.00 -39.22
N GLY A 588 -0.65 -7.55 -38.07
CA GLY A 588 -0.95 -8.97 -37.94
C GLY A 588 0.30 -9.82 -38.15
N GLU A 589 1.44 -9.34 -37.64
CA GLU A 589 2.75 -9.99 -37.72
C GLU A 589 3.38 -10.07 -36.32
N MET A 590 4.16 -11.13 -36.05
CA MET A 590 4.90 -11.24 -34.80
C MET A 590 6.19 -10.42 -34.86
N SER A 591 6.54 -9.76 -33.75
CA SER A 591 7.82 -9.07 -33.61
C SER A 591 8.98 -10.05 -33.76
N LYS A 592 9.87 -9.77 -34.72
CA LYS A 592 11.12 -10.53 -34.95
C LYS A 592 12.04 -10.53 -33.72
N GLU A 593 11.99 -9.47 -32.92
CA GLU A 593 12.79 -9.33 -31.69
C GLU A 593 12.10 -9.86 -30.43
N ASN A 594 10.92 -10.48 -30.59
CA ASN A 594 10.09 -10.98 -29.48
C ASN A 594 9.71 -9.88 -28.45
N GLN A 595 9.57 -8.63 -28.89
CA GLN A 595 9.11 -7.51 -28.06
C GLN A 595 7.58 -7.43 -28.04
N PRO A 596 6.95 -7.02 -26.93
CA PRO A 596 7.56 -6.52 -25.68
C PRO A 596 7.91 -7.63 -24.68
N LEU A 597 7.66 -8.90 -25.01
CA LEU A 597 7.80 -10.03 -24.10
C LEU A 597 9.24 -10.19 -23.58
N LYS A 598 10.23 -10.01 -24.46
CA LYS A 598 11.65 -10.02 -24.08
C LYS A 598 11.94 -8.97 -23.01
N LYS A 599 11.54 -7.71 -23.23
CA LYS A 599 11.75 -6.63 -22.25
C LYS A 599 11.04 -6.92 -20.93
N LEU A 600 9.81 -7.41 -20.97
CA LEU A 600 9.07 -7.77 -19.75
C LEU A 600 9.80 -8.84 -18.92
N ARG A 601 10.43 -9.84 -19.55
CA ARG A 601 11.22 -10.86 -18.82
C ARG A 601 12.42 -10.29 -18.08
N GLU A 602 12.93 -9.12 -18.47
CA GLU A 602 14.08 -8.52 -17.81
C GLU A 602 13.73 -7.91 -16.44
N PHE A 603 12.48 -7.47 -16.23
CA PHE A 603 12.12 -6.72 -15.00
C PHE A 603 10.74 -7.03 -14.41
N ARG A 604 9.93 -7.90 -15.03
CA ARG A 604 8.56 -8.23 -14.59
C ARG A 604 8.35 -9.71 -14.34
N LEU A 605 9.39 -10.46 -14.01
CA LEU A 605 9.20 -11.83 -13.51
C LEU A 605 8.59 -11.79 -12.10
N ALA A 606 7.85 -12.84 -11.74
CA ALA A 606 7.36 -13.00 -10.38
C ALA A 606 8.54 -12.98 -9.37
N PRO A 607 8.36 -12.36 -8.20
CA PRO A 607 9.38 -12.41 -7.15
C PRO A 607 9.51 -13.83 -6.61
N GLU A 608 10.66 -14.12 -6.01
CA GLU A 608 10.93 -15.42 -5.39
C GLU A 608 9.81 -15.86 -4.44
N GLY A 609 9.57 -17.17 -4.37
CA GLY A 609 8.48 -17.76 -3.59
C GLY A 609 7.61 -18.72 -4.39
N LYS A 610 6.40 -19.00 -3.88
CA LYS A 610 5.43 -19.89 -4.53
C LYS A 610 4.97 -19.34 -5.89
N MET A 611 4.81 -18.01 -5.97
CA MET A 611 4.44 -17.34 -7.22
C MET A 611 5.49 -17.52 -8.33
N ARG A 612 6.80 -17.41 -8.02
CA ARG A 612 7.87 -17.68 -9.01
C ARG A 612 7.92 -19.14 -9.42
N LYS A 613 7.65 -20.08 -8.51
CA LYS A 613 7.58 -21.52 -8.85
C LYS A 613 6.41 -21.82 -9.80
N ALA A 614 5.25 -21.21 -9.55
CA ALA A 614 4.06 -21.39 -10.38
C ALA A 614 4.23 -20.77 -11.78
N HIS A 615 4.70 -19.53 -11.85
CA HIS A 615 4.72 -18.77 -13.12
C HIS A 615 6.05 -18.84 -13.89
N LYS A 616 7.12 -19.33 -13.25
CA LYS A 616 8.46 -19.52 -13.81
C LYS A 616 8.96 -18.21 -14.46
N ASP A 617 9.42 -18.30 -15.71
CA ASP A 617 9.97 -17.17 -16.46
C ASP A 617 8.92 -16.43 -17.31
N SER A 618 7.64 -16.59 -16.96
CA SER A 618 6.56 -15.83 -17.58
C SER A 618 6.41 -14.49 -16.86
N PRO A 619 6.66 -13.35 -17.53
CA PRO A 619 6.54 -12.06 -16.88
C PRO A 619 5.08 -11.68 -16.67
N VAL A 620 4.80 -10.75 -15.75
CA VAL A 620 3.46 -10.33 -15.36
C VAL A 620 3.11 -8.91 -15.81
N PHE A 621 1.91 -8.74 -16.36
CA PHE A 621 1.36 -7.44 -16.75
C PHE A 621 -0.18 -7.49 -16.70
N GLY A 622 -0.80 -6.68 -15.84
CA GLY A 622 -2.23 -6.76 -15.56
C GLY A 622 -2.60 -7.82 -14.51
N VAL A 623 -3.83 -7.75 -14.03
CA VAL A 623 -4.36 -8.61 -12.97
C VAL A 623 -5.67 -9.27 -13.43
N TYR A 624 -5.84 -10.54 -13.08
CA TYR A 624 -7.06 -11.30 -13.29
C TYR A 624 -8.02 -11.11 -12.13
N ALA A 625 -9.29 -10.94 -12.48
CA ALA A 625 -10.36 -10.77 -11.52
C ALA A 625 -11.62 -11.52 -11.95
N GLY A 626 -12.45 -11.84 -10.97
CA GLY A 626 -13.79 -12.38 -11.19
C GLY A 626 -14.83 -11.60 -10.39
N THR A 627 -16.09 -11.71 -10.80
CA THR A 627 -17.17 -10.90 -10.23
C THR A 627 -17.61 -11.41 -8.87
N VAL A 628 -17.78 -10.48 -7.92
CA VAL A 628 -18.43 -10.67 -6.62
C VAL A 628 -19.86 -10.12 -6.67
N LYS A 629 -20.02 -8.92 -7.21
CA LYS A 629 -21.33 -8.27 -7.46
C LYS A 629 -21.41 -7.83 -8.90
N GLU A 630 -22.38 -8.36 -9.64
CA GLU A 630 -22.64 -7.97 -11.01
C GLU A 630 -23.25 -6.56 -11.07
N ALA A 631 -22.73 -5.71 -11.95
CA ALA A 631 -23.32 -4.40 -12.24
C ALA A 631 -22.77 -3.84 -13.55
N TYR A 632 -23.41 -2.80 -14.06
CA TYR A 632 -22.89 -2.04 -15.19
C TYR A 632 -21.76 -1.12 -14.75
N ILE A 633 -20.73 -1.04 -15.59
CA ILE A 633 -19.66 -0.05 -15.49
C ILE A 633 -19.56 0.72 -16.80
N HIS A 634 -19.05 1.95 -16.75
CA HIS A 634 -18.83 2.77 -17.93
C HIS A 634 -17.51 3.54 -17.88
N VAL A 635 -17.06 3.99 -19.05
CA VAL A 635 -15.88 4.85 -19.22
C VAL A 635 -16.08 6.15 -18.42
N GLY A 636 -15.01 6.59 -17.75
CA GLY A 636 -14.99 7.77 -16.89
C GLY A 636 -15.39 7.52 -15.43
N GLN A 637 -15.86 6.33 -15.06
CA GLN A 637 -16.14 6.02 -13.65
C GLN A 637 -14.86 5.89 -12.82
N THR A 638 -14.90 6.41 -11.59
CA THR A 638 -13.85 6.17 -10.60
C THR A 638 -13.80 4.69 -10.23
N ALA A 639 -12.61 4.11 -10.32
CA ALA A 639 -12.29 2.81 -9.77
C ALA A 639 -11.72 2.98 -8.36
N TYR A 640 -12.15 2.10 -7.46
CA TYR A 640 -11.65 1.99 -6.10
C TYR A 640 -11.02 0.62 -5.91
N ALA A 641 -9.95 0.53 -5.14
CA ALA A 641 -9.36 -0.75 -4.77
C ALA A 641 -9.27 -0.92 -3.25
N ARG A 642 -9.29 -2.17 -2.83
CA ARG A 642 -8.71 -2.61 -1.57
C ARG A 642 -7.42 -3.34 -1.87
N TYR A 643 -6.40 -3.06 -1.09
CA TYR A 643 -5.07 -3.58 -1.36
C TYR A 643 -4.80 -4.86 -0.57
N LYS A 644 -4.05 -5.76 -1.21
CA LYS A 644 -3.36 -6.85 -0.54
C LYS A 644 -2.35 -6.27 0.44
N PRO A 645 -2.01 -6.99 1.52
CA PRO A 645 -0.97 -6.56 2.45
C PRO A 645 0.40 -6.44 1.76
N SER A 646 0.69 -7.24 0.74
CA SER A 646 1.89 -7.13 -0.12
C SER A 646 1.55 -7.21 -1.61
N VAL A 647 2.48 -6.75 -2.44
CA VAL A 647 2.36 -6.74 -3.91
C VAL A 647 2.24 -8.15 -4.49
N PHE A 648 2.96 -9.09 -3.89
CA PHE A 648 3.00 -10.47 -4.30
C PHE A 648 2.68 -11.36 -3.13
#